data_AF-A0A9W6GTL2-F1
#
_entry.id   AF-A0A9W6GTL2-F1
#
_cell.length_a   1.000
_cell.length_b   1.000
_cell.length_c   1.000
_cell.angle_alpha   90.00
_cell.angle_beta   90.00
_cell.angle_gamma   90.00
#
_symmetry.space_group_name_H-M   'P 1'
#
loop_
_entity.id
_entity.type
_entity.pdbx_description
1 polymer ?
#
loop_
_entity_poly.entity_id
_entity_poly.type
_entity_poly.pdbx_seq_one_letter_code
_entity_poly.pdbx_strand_id
1 'polypeptide(L)'
;MGARGGESVRVSVGVLDRLMGIVSELVLTRNQLLEVAGVAGDESVKASVQNLSSVTSDLQDAVMRVRMQPVDRLFATLPRLVRDLSIELGKKIEVVTQGAETELDRQVIELIRAPLTHIIRNAADHGVEPAAERLAAGKPETGVIRVKASYDGGQITLEVKDDGRGLDLEKIRTRAVAQGIATPEALARMCDADIFQFVLLPGFSTASHVTAVSGRGVGMDVVRANIQSIGGTISLNSRSGKGTTVTLRIPLTLAIAPALILSCGDARFAIPQMGVVEVVGVGAGFGHQIKFIHDAPVLQLREETLPLVLLGEALELTENARSKDGFAIVLRVGGLRFGLLVDSISDVQEIVIEPLVRPLARIGVFLGQTILGDGGVVLILDPAAIAERMSVRNMSEPQPAPIQTMAPVREKTRLVLVRAGSGSLKALPLSLVMRIEEIASERLTRRDDAHFLLLQEGRLLPVVPAARDMRVAQGNYPLLIIASAGQVVALLVEEIVDVVEEALFFQDSGVDPGVIGTVSVDDRIVDILDVGHFIGSVDPRAITRGSNLRPRILLVDDRVFFRDLLAPVLLAAGYDVTSAASGREALDLVEHGLRAHVVVTDIDMPEMDGYALARALRERPGNADLPIVALVAKPSASVIDAAARCGVRAVVGKFDRRGLTDAVDRLLENVSASDDSIERRVMAEIAA
;
A
#
# COMPACT_ATOMS: atom_id res chain seq x y z
N MET A 1 -3.48 25.93 43.84
CA MET A 1 -3.83 25.95 42.40
C MET A 1 -4.82 24.83 42.16
N GLY A 2 -6.11 25.16 42.02
CA GLY A 2 -7.18 24.19 41.81
C GLY A 2 -7.14 23.61 40.39
N ALA A 3 -7.35 22.30 40.28
CA ALA A 3 -7.48 21.62 39.00
C ALA A 3 -8.65 22.21 38.21
N ARG A 4 -8.37 22.70 36.99
CA ARG A 4 -9.41 23.06 36.00
C ARG A 4 -10.19 21.79 35.66
N GLY A 5 -11.39 21.65 36.22
CA GLY A 5 -12.37 20.68 35.73
C GLY A 5 -12.65 20.98 34.26
N GLY A 6 -12.59 19.96 33.40
CA GLY A 6 -12.88 20.13 31.98
C GLY A 6 -14.28 20.68 31.78
N GLU A 7 -14.38 21.84 31.13
CA GLU A 7 -15.64 22.40 30.64
C GLU A 7 -16.18 21.45 29.55
N SER A 8 -17.17 20.63 29.90
CA SER A 8 -17.86 19.75 28.95
C SER A 8 -19.26 20.27 28.69
N VAL A 9 -19.64 20.34 27.41
CA VAL A 9 -20.97 20.78 26.96
C VAL A 9 -21.76 19.56 26.54
N ARG A 10 -22.95 19.37 27.14
CA ARG A 10 -23.84 18.25 26.80
C ARG A 10 -24.65 18.59 25.55
N VAL A 11 -24.30 17.98 24.43
CA VAL A 11 -24.97 18.18 23.14
C VAL A 11 -25.91 16.99 22.86
N SER A 12 -27.12 17.25 22.37
CA SER A 12 -28.04 16.17 21.99
C SER A 12 -27.58 15.48 20.70
N VAL A 13 -27.79 14.16 20.59
CA VAL A 13 -27.41 13.37 19.39
C VAL A 13 -27.97 13.97 18.10
N GLY A 14 -29.25 14.41 18.11
CA GLY A 14 -29.87 15.01 16.91
C GLY A 14 -29.26 16.35 16.46
N VAL A 15 -28.48 17.05 17.30
CA VAL A 15 -27.73 18.24 16.88
C VAL A 15 -26.46 17.81 16.14
N LEU A 16 -25.78 16.77 16.60
CA LEU A 16 -24.61 16.21 15.93
C LEU A 16 -24.99 15.61 14.57
N ASP A 17 -26.13 14.92 14.50
CA ASP A 17 -26.64 14.37 13.24
C ASP A 17 -26.96 15.49 12.22
N ARG A 18 -27.56 16.61 12.67
CA ARG A 18 -27.78 17.78 11.81
C ARG A 18 -26.49 18.44 11.36
N LEU A 19 -25.50 18.60 12.26
CA LEU A 19 -24.19 19.14 11.90
C LEU A 19 -23.50 18.28 10.84
N MET A 20 -23.59 16.95 10.94
CA MET A 20 -23.07 16.04 9.93
C MET A 20 -23.80 16.18 8.59
N GLY A 21 -25.12 16.37 8.60
CA GLY A 21 -25.88 16.67 7.39
C GLY A 21 -25.37 17.94 6.70
N ILE A 22 -25.20 19.03 7.47
CA ILE A 22 -24.69 20.31 6.95
C ILE A 22 -23.26 20.17 6.41
N VAL A 23 -22.39 19.46 7.12
CA VAL A 23 -21.02 19.20 6.65
C VAL A 23 -21.04 18.37 5.36
N SER A 24 -21.92 17.38 5.25
CA SER A 24 -22.07 16.57 4.04
C SER A 24 -22.55 17.43 2.86
N GLU A 25 -23.54 18.30 3.07
CA GLU A 25 -23.98 19.29 2.07
C GLU A 25 -22.87 20.27 1.70
N LEU A 26 -22.04 20.67 2.66
CA LEU A 26 -20.89 21.55 2.42
C LEU A 26 -19.81 20.86 1.58
N VAL A 27 -19.53 19.58 1.82
CA VAL A 27 -18.63 18.77 1.00
C VAL A 27 -19.16 18.64 -0.43
N LEU A 28 -20.47 18.43 -0.60
CA LEU A 28 -21.11 18.44 -1.92
C LEU A 28 -20.92 19.80 -2.58
N THR A 29 -21.29 20.90 -1.91
CA THR A 29 -21.16 22.28 -2.40
C THR A 29 -19.72 22.61 -2.79
N ARG A 30 -18.74 22.18 -1.98
CA ARG A 30 -17.30 22.29 -2.25
C ARG A 30 -16.93 21.59 -3.55
N ASN A 31 -17.41 20.37 -3.76
CA ASN A 31 -17.15 19.61 -4.99
C ASN A 31 -17.77 20.31 -6.22
N GLN A 32 -18.99 20.85 -6.11
CA GLN A 32 -19.61 21.63 -7.21
C GLN A 32 -18.78 22.87 -7.54
N LEU A 33 -18.28 23.58 -6.53
CA LEU A 33 -17.44 24.77 -6.72
C LEU A 33 -16.08 24.44 -7.34
N LEU A 34 -15.47 23.31 -6.97
CA LEU A 34 -14.23 22.83 -7.59
C LEU A 34 -14.41 22.53 -9.07
N GLU A 35 -15.55 21.94 -9.43
CA GLU A 35 -15.90 21.66 -10.82
C GLU A 35 -16.12 22.96 -11.62
N VAL A 36 -16.92 23.89 -11.09
CA VAL A 36 -17.13 25.20 -11.72
C VAL A 36 -15.83 25.99 -11.86
N ALA A 37 -14.97 25.97 -10.84
CA ALA A 37 -13.66 26.62 -10.90
C ALA A 37 -12.71 25.96 -11.91
N GLY A 38 -12.78 24.63 -12.06
CA GLY A 38 -12.05 23.89 -13.08
C GLY A 38 -12.46 24.28 -14.51
N VAL A 39 -13.76 24.49 -14.74
CA VAL A 39 -14.31 24.90 -16.05
C VAL A 39 -14.05 26.39 -16.34
N ALA A 40 -14.07 27.26 -15.33
CA ALA A 40 -13.93 28.71 -15.49
C ALA A 40 -12.49 29.17 -15.81
N GLY A 41 -11.47 28.36 -15.48
CA GLY A 41 -10.07 28.64 -15.81
C GLY A 41 -9.43 29.84 -15.07
N ASP A 42 -10.12 30.42 -14.08
CA ASP A 42 -9.62 31.55 -13.29
C ASP A 42 -8.83 31.05 -12.07
N GLU A 43 -7.50 31.22 -12.12
CA GLU A 43 -6.57 30.81 -11.06
C GLU A 43 -6.86 31.46 -9.69
N SER A 44 -7.43 32.67 -9.66
CA SER A 44 -7.78 33.33 -8.40
C SER A 44 -9.00 32.70 -7.72
N VAL A 45 -9.98 32.28 -8.52
CA VAL A 45 -11.17 31.53 -8.08
C VAL A 45 -10.76 30.14 -7.63
N LYS A 46 -9.90 29.46 -8.41
CA LYS A 46 -9.40 28.12 -8.08
C LYS A 46 -8.64 28.09 -6.75
N ALA A 47 -7.75 29.04 -6.50
CA ALA A 47 -7.04 29.16 -5.22
C ALA A 47 -7.99 29.42 -4.04
N SER A 48 -9.02 30.25 -4.24
CA SER A 48 -10.04 30.53 -3.22
C SER A 48 -10.90 29.31 -2.89
N VAL A 49 -11.28 28.53 -3.91
CA VAL A 49 -12.05 27.28 -3.75
C VAL A 49 -11.19 26.18 -3.11
N GLN A 50 -9.89 26.10 -3.43
CA GLN A 50 -8.97 25.19 -2.73
C GLN A 50 -8.83 25.53 -1.25
N ASN A 51 -8.76 26.83 -0.90
CA ASN A 51 -8.74 27.25 0.50
C ASN A 51 -10.06 26.88 1.22
N LEU A 52 -11.22 27.12 0.58
CA LEU A 52 -12.52 26.67 1.07
C LEU A 52 -12.55 25.15 1.26
N SER A 53 -11.90 24.39 0.36
CA SER A 53 -11.79 22.95 0.45
C SER A 53 -11.01 22.50 1.69
N SER A 54 -9.87 23.15 1.99
CA SER A 54 -9.09 22.88 3.20
C SER A 54 -9.92 23.16 4.46
N VAL A 55 -10.56 24.33 4.54
CA VAL A 55 -11.36 24.72 5.71
C VAL A 55 -12.57 23.80 5.91
N THR A 56 -13.20 23.36 4.81
CA THR A 56 -14.30 22.40 4.84
C THR A 56 -13.86 21.04 5.38
N SER A 57 -12.67 20.58 4.97
CA SER A 57 -12.08 19.33 5.45
C SER A 57 -11.73 19.41 6.94
N ASP A 58 -11.14 20.52 7.38
CA ASP A 58 -10.84 20.77 8.80
C ASP A 58 -12.12 20.79 9.66
N LEU A 59 -13.20 21.42 9.15
CA LEU A 59 -14.50 21.44 9.81
C LEU A 59 -15.10 20.04 9.90
N GLN A 60 -15.01 19.26 8.83
CA GLN A 60 -15.45 17.87 8.81
C GLN A 60 -14.71 17.04 9.87
N ASP A 61 -13.39 17.12 9.94
CA ASP A 61 -12.58 16.41 10.93
C ASP A 61 -12.92 16.83 12.37
N ALA A 62 -13.22 18.12 12.58
CA ALA A 62 -13.65 18.62 13.88
C ALA A 62 -15.02 18.04 14.28
N VAL A 63 -16.02 18.07 13.38
CA VAL A 63 -17.35 17.53 13.66
C VAL A 63 -17.31 16.01 13.84
N MET A 64 -16.49 15.30 13.06
CA MET A 64 -16.28 13.86 13.21
C MET A 64 -15.73 13.51 14.59
N ARG A 65 -14.70 14.21 15.07
CA ARG A 65 -14.14 14.02 16.42
C ARG A 65 -15.18 14.20 17.52
N VAL A 66 -16.07 15.19 17.38
CA VAL A 66 -17.15 15.43 18.37
C VAL A 66 -18.18 14.29 18.38
N ARG A 67 -18.37 13.60 17.26
CA ARG A 67 -19.31 12.47 17.11
C ARG A 67 -18.73 11.13 17.59
N MET A 68 -17.40 11.00 17.66
CA MET A 68 -16.76 9.76 18.09
C MET A 68 -17.16 9.37 19.52
N GLN A 69 -17.28 8.07 19.74
CA GLN A 69 -17.52 7.50 21.07
C GLN A 69 -16.45 6.45 21.38
N PRO A 70 -15.97 6.38 22.63
CA PRO A 70 -15.11 5.28 23.03
C PRO A 70 -15.81 3.93 22.83
N VAL A 71 -15.03 2.91 22.52
CA VAL A 71 -15.52 1.52 22.38
C VAL A 71 -15.77 0.85 23.74
N ASP A 72 -15.55 1.55 24.85
CA ASP A 72 -15.78 1.09 26.23
C ASP A 72 -17.16 0.45 26.42
N ARG A 73 -18.21 1.05 25.86
CA ARG A 73 -19.58 0.53 25.95
C ARG A 73 -19.76 -0.79 25.23
N LEU A 74 -19.05 -1.00 24.12
CA LEU A 74 -19.03 -2.27 23.41
C LEU A 74 -18.33 -3.33 24.27
N PHE A 75 -17.16 -2.98 24.81
CA PHE A 75 -16.33 -3.87 25.63
C PHE A 75 -16.97 -4.24 26.97
N ALA A 76 -17.73 -3.32 27.59
CA ALA A 76 -18.41 -3.54 28.86
C ALA A 76 -19.42 -4.70 28.82
N THR A 77 -19.93 -5.06 27.64
CA THR A 77 -20.87 -6.18 27.47
C THR A 77 -20.18 -7.54 27.37
N LEU A 78 -18.89 -7.57 27.02
CA LEU A 78 -18.16 -8.80 26.70
C LEU A 78 -17.92 -9.72 27.91
N PRO A 79 -17.56 -9.22 29.12
CA PRO A 79 -17.37 -10.09 30.28
C PRO A 79 -18.61 -10.90 30.64
N ARG A 80 -19.80 -10.28 30.51
CA ARG A 80 -21.06 -10.97 30.76
C ARG A 80 -21.33 -12.04 29.70
N LEU A 81 -21.14 -11.70 28.42
CA LEU A 81 -21.28 -12.65 27.31
C LEU A 81 -20.39 -13.88 27.48
N VAL A 82 -19.10 -13.67 27.81
CA VAL A 82 -18.14 -14.78 27.97
C VAL A 82 -18.46 -15.61 29.22
N ARG A 83 -18.95 -15.00 30.29
CA ARG A 83 -19.44 -15.73 31.47
C ARG A 83 -20.63 -16.62 31.15
N ASP A 84 -21.61 -16.10 30.39
CA ASP A 84 -22.78 -16.87 29.99
C ASP A 84 -22.37 -18.05 29.08
N LEU A 85 -21.46 -17.83 28.12
CA LEU A 85 -20.89 -18.88 27.25
C LEU A 85 -20.06 -19.92 28.02
N SER A 86 -19.31 -19.49 29.03
CA SER A 86 -18.53 -20.37 29.93
C SER A 86 -19.43 -21.37 30.66
N ILE A 87 -20.59 -20.92 31.14
CA ILE A 87 -21.60 -21.76 31.78
C ILE A 87 -22.27 -22.69 30.76
N GLU A 88 -22.70 -22.14 29.62
CA GLU A 88 -23.39 -22.88 28.55
C GLU A 88 -22.55 -24.03 27.99
N LEU A 89 -21.25 -23.78 27.75
CA LEU A 89 -20.33 -24.73 27.14
C LEU A 89 -19.57 -25.60 28.17
N GLY A 90 -19.66 -25.29 29.46
CA GLY A 90 -18.93 -25.97 30.52
C GLY A 90 -17.41 -25.80 30.45
N LYS A 91 -16.92 -24.67 29.92
CA LYS A 91 -15.50 -24.36 29.74
C LYS A 91 -15.08 -23.18 30.60
N LYS A 92 -13.91 -23.22 31.22
CA LYS A 92 -13.36 -22.08 31.97
C LYS A 92 -12.76 -21.06 30.99
N ILE A 93 -13.43 -19.94 30.79
CA ILE A 93 -13.03 -18.89 29.83
C ILE A 93 -13.03 -17.52 30.51
N GLU A 94 -11.98 -16.73 30.25
CA GLU A 94 -11.87 -15.33 30.64
C GLU A 94 -11.70 -14.42 29.41
N VAL A 95 -12.15 -13.18 29.53
CA VAL A 95 -11.99 -12.16 28.49
C VAL A 95 -11.13 -11.01 29.01
N VAL A 96 -10.16 -10.59 28.20
CA VAL A 96 -9.28 -9.45 28.50
C VAL A 96 -9.45 -8.40 27.41
N THR A 97 -9.87 -7.21 27.80
CA THR A 97 -10.08 -6.08 26.87
C THR A 97 -8.94 -5.06 26.97
N GLN A 98 -8.44 -4.59 25.84
CA GLN A 98 -7.40 -3.55 25.76
C GLN A 98 -7.80 -2.47 24.74
N GLY A 99 -7.51 -1.20 25.04
CA GLY A 99 -7.81 -0.09 24.12
C GLY A 99 -9.28 0.35 24.16
N ALA A 100 -9.96 0.19 25.29
CA ALA A 100 -11.37 0.56 25.46
C ALA A 100 -11.63 2.07 25.23
N GLU A 101 -10.60 2.88 25.40
CA GLU A 101 -10.55 4.31 25.13
C GLU A 101 -10.52 4.67 23.63
N THR A 102 -10.30 3.69 22.75
CA THR A 102 -10.27 3.93 21.30
C THR A 102 -11.62 4.50 20.85
N GLU A 103 -11.57 5.64 20.17
CA GLU A 103 -12.72 6.36 19.68
C GLU A 103 -13.18 5.84 18.31
N LEU A 104 -14.48 5.62 18.15
CA LEU A 104 -15.11 5.08 16.94
C LEU A 104 -16.47 5.76 16.70
N ASP A 105 -16.89 5.84 15.44
CA ASP A 105 -18.20 6.41 15.11
C ASP A 105 -19.34 5.60 15.75
N ARG A 106 -20.35 6.30 16.28
CA ARG A 106 -21.51 5.69 16.95
C ARG A 106 -22.25 4.68 16.06
N GLN A 107 -22.45 4.98 14.77
CA GLN A 107 -23.15 4.05 13.87
C GLN A 107 -22.28 2.80 13.64
N VAL A 108 -20.97 2.99 13.51
CA VAL A 108 -20.02 1.88 13.35
C VAL A 108 -20.02 0.97 14.58
N ILE A 109 -20.06 1.53 15.80
CA ILE A 109 -20.18 0.75 17.05
C ILE A 109 -21.43 -0.15 17.03
N GLU A 110 -22.58 0.37 16.60
CA GLU A 110 -23.81 -0.42 16.55
C GLU A 110 -23.77 -1.51 15.47
N LEU A 111 -23.15 -1.23 14.31
CA LEU A 111 -23.01 -2.21 13.22
C LEU A 111 -22.04 -3.35 13.57
N ILE A 112 -20.96 -3.08 14.32
CA ILE A 112 -19.96 -4.10 14.69
C ILE A 112 -20.41 -4.99 15.86
N ARG A 113 -21.38 -4.54 16.66
CA ARG A 113 -21.84 -5.28 17.86
C ARG A 113 -22.16 -6.75 17.57
N ALA A 114 -22.93 -7.01 16.50
CA ALA A 114 -23.30 -8.37 16.11
C ALA A 114 -22.11 -9.19 15.57
N PRO A 115 -21.30 -8.69 14.61
CA PRO A 115 -20.03 -9.29 14.20
C PRO A 115 -19.12 -9.69 15.36
N LEU A 116 -18.84 -8.76 16.29
CA LEU A 116 -17.93 -8.99 17.40
C LEU A 116 -18.44 -10.08 18.35
N THR A 117 -19.75 -10.06 18.65
CA THR A 117 -20.41 -11.09 19.46
C THR A 117 -20.25 -12.47 18.84
N HIS A 118 -20.39 -12.57 17.51
CA HIS A 118 -20.25 -13.83 16.79
C HIS A 118 -18.81 -14.36 16.81
N ILE A 119 -17.82 -13.49 16.58
CA ILE A 119 -16.40 -13.87 16.63
C ILE A 119 -16.03 -14.40 18.02
N ILE A 120 -16.48 -13.73 19.10
CA ILE A 120 -16.23 -14.18 20.48
C ILE A 120 -16.91 -15.51 20.77
N ARG A 121 -18.13 -15.73 20.27
CA ARG A 121 -18.81 -17.02 20.41
C ARG A 121 -18.01 -18.14 19.72
N ASN A 122 -17.53 -17.92 18.51
CA ASN A 122 -16.72 -18.92 17.79
C ASN A 122 -15.40 -19.23 18.51
N ALA A 123 -14.76 -18.19 19.07
CA ALA A 123 -13.58 -18.38 19.92
C ALA A 123 -13.90 -19.24 21.16
N ALA A 124 -15.05 -19.03 21.81
CA ALA A 124 -15.44 -19.81 22.98
C ALA A 124 -15.89 -21.26 22.65
N ASP A 125 -16.67 -21.45 21.60
CA ASP A 125 -17.25 -22.74 21.21
C ASP A 125 -16.23 -23.65 20.51
N HIS A 126 -15.51 -23.11 19.52
CA HIS A 126 -14.60 -23.90 18.69
C HIS A 126 -13.12 -23.65 18.99
N GLY A 127 -12.75 -22.43 19.38
CA GLY A 127 -11.37 -22.09 19.71
C GLY A 127 -10.90 -22.73 21.01
N VAL A 128 -11.49 -22.34 22.14
CA VAL A 128 -11.07 -22.75 23.49
C VAL A 128 -11.45 -24.21 23.75
N GLU A 129 -10.47 -25.01 24.19
CA GLU A 129 -10.66 -26.41 24.54
C GLU A 129 -11.21 -26.60 25.97
N PRO A 130 -11.85 -27.74 26.28
CA PRO A 130 -12.20 -28.09 27.66
C PRO A 130 -10.98 -28.17 28.58
N ALA A 131 -11.17 -27.94 29.89
CA ALA A 131 -10.10 -27.90 30.89
C ALA A 131 -9.18 -29.14 30.86
N ALA A 132 -9.75 -30.34 30.69
CA ALA A 132 -9.00 -31.59 30.61
C ALA A 132 -8.08 -31.64 29.38
N GLU A 133 -8.57 -31.24 28.20
CA GLU A 133 -7.76 -31.17 26.96
C GLU A 133 -6.66 -30.10 27.08
N ARG A 134 -6.95 -28.96 27.72
CA ARG A 134 -5.96 -27.89 27.92
C ARG A 134 -4.81 -28.34 28.80
N LEU A 135 -5.09 -28.97 29.94
CA LEU A 135 -4.07 -29.50 30.84
C LEU A 135 -3.22 -30.59 30.16
N ALA A 136 -3.85 -31.46 29.36
CA ALA A 136 -3.13 -32.47 28.58
C ALA A 136 -2.20 -31.85 27.53
N ALA A 137 -2.57 -30.70 26.96
CA ALA A 137 -1.76 -29.93 26.02
C ALA A 137 -0.74 -28.99 26.69
N GLY A 138 -0.60 -29.01 28.02
CA GLY A 138 0.32 -28.16 28.77
C GLY A 138 -0.11 -26.69 28.89
N LYS A 139 -1.39 -26.39 28.64
CA LYS A 139 -1.96 -25.04 28.71
C LYS A 139 -2.61 -24.79 30.09
N PRO A 140 -2.79 -23.51 30.49
CA PRO A 140 -3.56 -23.17 31.68
C PRO A 140 -5.00 -23.69 31.59
N GLU A 141 -5.57 -24.06 32.74
CA GLU A 141 -6.94 -24.58 32.82
C GLU A 141 -7.99 -23.60 32.26
N THR A 142 -7.77 -22.29 32.49
CA THR A 142 -8.61 -21.21 31.96
C THR A 142 -8.12 -20.78 30.59
N GLY A 143 -9.02 -20.75 29.60
CA GLY A 143 -8.79 -20.15 28.28
C GLY A 143 -8.98 -18.64 28.30
N VAL A 144 -8.23 -17.93 27.46
CA VAL A 144 -8.23 -16.46 27.43
C VAL A 144 -8.59 -15.96 26.03
N ILE A 145 -9.65 -15.15 25.96
CA ILE A 145 -10.02 -14.39 24.77
C ILE A 145 -9.61 -12.94 24.97
N ARG A 146 -8.64 -12.45 24.20
CA ARG A 146 -8.19 -11.06 24.21
C ARG A 146 -8.89 -10.27 23.11
N VAL A 147 -9.50 -9.15 23.47
CA VAL A 147 -10.12 -8.20 22.55
C VAL A 147 -9.37 -6.88 22.64
N LYS A 148 -8.77 -6.44 21.53
CA LYS A 148 -7.98 -5.22 21.47
C LYS A 148 -8.54 -4.27 20.42
N ALA A 149 -8.71 -3.00 20.77
CA ALA A 149 -8.94 -1.93 19.82
C ALA A 149 -7.69 -1.06 19.72
N SER A 150 -7.35 -0.62 18.51
CA SER A 150 -6.29 0.35 18.27
C SER A 150 -6.56 1.16 17.01
N TYR A 151 -6.08 2.38 17.00
CA TYR A 151 -6.04 3.23 15.81
C TYR A 151 -4.70 3.05 15.09
N ASP A 152 -4.73 2.64 13.82
CA ASP A 152 -3.53 2.44 12.98
C ASP A 152 -3.81 2.92 11.55
N GLY A 153 -2.91 3.74 10.99
CA GLY A 153 -2.95 4.15 9.58
C GLY A 153 -4.25 4.82 9.09
N GLY A 154 -4.97 5.58 9.94
CA GLY A 154 -6.24 6.20 9.54
C GLY A 154 -7.42 5.23 9.51
N GLN A 155 -7.29 4.05 10.13
CA GLN A 155 -8.33 3.06 10.31
C GLN A 155 -8.37 2.54 11.74
N ILE A 156 -9.52 2.02 12.15
CA ILE A 156 -9.68 1.38 13.45
C ILE A 156 -9.50 -0.12 13.27
N THR A 157 -8.54 -0.66 14.01
CA THR A 157 -8.23 -2.09 14.05
C THR A 157 -8.81 -2.70 15.32
N LEU A 158 -9.72 -3.66 15.16
CA LEU A 158 -10.24 -4.50 16.23
C LEU A 158 -9.69 -5.91 16.09
N GLU A 159 -8.97 -6.39 17.09
CA GLU A 159 -8.38 -7.73 17.13
C GLU A 159 -9.08 -8.58 18.19
N VAL A 160 -9.51 -9.78 17.82
CA VAL A 160 -10.00 -10.81 18.74
C VAL A 160 -9.06 -12.00 18.65
N LYS A 161 -8.39 -12.33 19.74
CA LYS A 161 -7.42 -13.41 19.83
C LYS A 161 -7.80 -14.41 20.91
N ASP A 162 -7.85 -15.69 20.59
CA ASP A 162 -7.94 -16.77 21.56
C ASP A 162 -6.59 -17.50 21.73
N ASP A 163 -6.44 -18.23 22.82
CA ASP A 163 -5.30 -19.12 23.10
C ASP A 163 -5.68 -20.62 22.96
N GLY A 164 -6.71 -20.89 22.17
CA GLY A 164 -7.31 -22.18 21.98
C GLY A 164 -6.51 -23.12 21.07
N ARG A 165 -7.19 -24.11 20.50
CA ARG A 165 -6.55 -25.15 19.67
C ARG A 165 -6.09 -24.64 18.31
N GLY A 166 -6.53 -23.45 17.90
CA GLY A 166 -6.35 -22.94 16.54
C GLY A 166 -7.27 -23.65 15.54
N LEU A 167 -7.12 -23.31 14.27
CA LEU A 167 -7.88 -23.93 13.18
C LEU A 167 -7.20 -25.21 12.69
N ASP A 168 -8.00 -26.24 12.46
CA ASP A 168 -7.56 -27.53 11.92
C ASP A 168 -7.39 -27.41 10.40
N LEU A 169 -6.15 -27.19 9.99
CA LEU A 169 -5.80 -26.90 8.61
C LEU A 169 -6.08 -28.09 7.67
N GLU A 170 -5.87 -29.32 8.14
CA GLU A 170 -6.17 -30.53 7.37
C GLU A 170 -7.68 -30.72 7.15
N LYS A 171 -8.51 -30.43 8.15
CA LYS A 171 -9.96 -30.42 7.97
C LYS A 171 -10.43 -29.36 6.98
N ILE A 172 -9.82 -28.16 7.03
CA ILE A 172 -10.14 -27.08 6.08
C ILE A 172 -9.75 -27.49 4.66
N ARG A 173 -8.55 -28.05 4.46
CA ARG A 173 -8.11 -28.60 3.17
C ARG A 173 -9.09 -29.65 2.65
N THR A 174 -9.41 -30.65 3.47
CA THR A 174 -10.32 -31.74 3.09
C THR A 174 -11.71 -31.21 2.72
N ARG A 175 -12.25 -30.25 3.48
CA ARG A 175 -13.53 -29.59 3.19
C ARG A 175 -13.48 -28.76 1.91
N ALA A 176 -12.40 -28.02 1.67
CA ALA A 176 -12.22 -27.20 0.48
C ALA A 176 -12.21 -28.06 -0.80
N VAL A 177 -11.54 -29.21 -0.77
CA VAL A 177 -11.60 -30.18 -1.88
C VAL A 177 -12.99 -30.77 -2.03
N ALA A 178 -13.63 -31.20 -0.94
CA ALA A 178 -14.96 -31.81 -0.99
C ALA A 178 -16.06 -30.86 -1.49
N GLN A 179 -15.92 -29.55 -1.25
CA GLN A 179 -16.84 -28.51 -1.74
C GLN A 179 -16.44 -27.97 -3.12
N GLY A 180 -15.36 -28.48 -3.74
CA GLY A 180 -14.89 -28.04 -5.05
C GLY A 180 -14.31 -26.61 -5.06
N ILE A 181 -13.93 -26.07 -3.89
CA ILE A 181 -13.41 -24.71 -3.75
C ILE A 181 -11.96 -24.62 -4.21
N ALA A 182 -11.18 -25.68 -3.99
CA ALA A 182 -9.79 -25.76 -4.43
C ALA A 182 -9.39 -27.21 -4.72
N THR A 183 -8.54 -27.41 -5.71
CA THR A 183 -7.95 -28.72 -6.02
C THR A 183 -6.84 -29.07 -5.03
N PRO A 184 -6.55 -30.36 -4.79
CA PRO A 184 -5.42 -30.78 -3.96
C PRO A 184 -4.08 -30.16 -4.41
N GLU A 185 -3.88 -30.03 -5.71
CA GLU A 185 -2.68 -29.42 -6.31
C GLU A 185 -2.60 -27.91 -6.07
N ALA A 186 -3.73 -27.21 -6.01
CA ALA A 186 -3.79 -25.80 -5.66
C ALA A 186 -3.54 -25.58 -4.15
N LEU A 187 -4.14 -26.41 -3.30
CA LEU A 187 -3.94 -26.35 -1.84
C LEU A 187 -2.48 -26.61 -1.43
N ALA A 188 -1.77 -27.46 -2.16
CA ALA A 188 -0.36 -27.72 -1.91
C ALA A 188 0.56 -26.52 -2.19
N ARG A 189 0.10 -25.55 -3.00
CA ARG A 189 0.84 -24.33 -3.36
C ARG A 189 0.44 -23.11 -2.53
N MET A 190 -0.65 -23.19 -1.77
CA MET A 190 -1.14 -22.09 -0.95
C MET A 190 -0.41 -22.03 0.40
N CYS A 191 -0.22 -20.82 0.92
CA CYS A 191 0.23 -20.66 2.29
C CYS A 191 -0.91 -20.90 3.28
N ASP A 192 -0.59 -21.27 4.52
CA ASP A 192 -1.57 -21.56 5.56
C ASP A 192 -2.55 -20.38 5.78
N ALA A 193 -2.05 -19.14 5.66
CA ALA A 193 -2.86 -17.94 5.85
C ALA A 193 -3.96 -17.79 4.78
N ASP A 194 -3.69 -18.21 3.54
CA ASP A 194 -4.68 -18.20 2.45
C ASP A 194 -5.73 -19.29 2.66
N ILE A 195 -5.30 -20.47 3.11
CA ILE A 195 -6.20 -21.60 3.42
C ILE A 195 -7.18 -21.22 4.54
N PHE A 196 -6.72 -20.49 5.56
CA PHE A 196 -7.60 -20.00 6.63
C PHE A 196 -8.69 -19.04 6.14
N GLN A 197 -8.48 -18.32 5.04
CA GLN A 197 -9.50 -17.42 4.49
C GLN A 197 -10.73 -18.17 3.97
N PHE A 198 -10.62 -19.46 3.65
CA PHE A 198 -11.77 -20.27 3.22
C PHE A 198 -12.88 -20.32 4.28
N VAL A 199 -12.54 -20.19 5.56
CA VAL A 199 -13.52 -20.13 6.65
C VAL A 199 -14.46 -18.93 6.53
N LEU A 200 -14.06 -17.89 5.80
CA LEU A 200 -14.87 -16.70 5.54
C LEU A 200 -15.79 -16.84 4.30
N LEU A 201 -15.74 -17.97 3.58
CA LEU A 201 -16.55 -18.17 2.37
C LEU A 201 -18.00 -18.59 2.71
N PRO A 202 -18.99 -18.15 1.91
CA PRO A 202 -20.38 -18.56 2.08
C PRO A 202 -20.54 -20.08 2.08
N GLY A 203 -21.24 -20.63 3.06
CA GLY A 203 -21.49 -22.07 3.16
C GLY A 203 -20.27 -22.93 3.56
N PHE A 204 -19.13 -22.31 3.85
CA PHE A 204 -17.96 -23.02 4.38
C PHE A 204 -18.11 -23.21 5.90
N SER A 205 -18.21 -24.47 6.33
CA SER A 205 -18.20 -24.82 7.76
C SER A 205 -17.46 -26.12 7.98
N THR A 206 -16.59 -26.14 8.99
CA THR A 206 -15.86 -27.32 9.43
C THR A 206 -16.70 -28.24 10.32
N ALA A 207 -17.91 -27.82 10.71
CA ALA A 207 -18.81 -28.63 11.53
C ALA A 207 -19.36 -29.84 10.73
N SER A 208 -19.36 -31.02 11.36
CA SER A 208 -19.89 -32.27 10.80
C SER A 208 -21.40 -32.44 11.01
N HIS A 209 -22.00 -31.70 11.94
CA HIS A 209 -23.45 -31.65 12.18
C HIS A 209 -23.94 -30.20 12.32
N VAL A 210 -25.12 -29.91 11.74
CA VAL A 210 -25.85 -28.66 11.99
C VAL A 210 -26.44 -28.76 13.40
N THR A 211 -25.82 -28.11 14.38
CA THR A 211 -26.41 -28.01 15.73
C THR A 211 -27.64 -27.11 15.70
N ALA A 212 -28.70 -27.51 16.42
CA ALA A 212 -30.01 -26.84 16.41
C ALA A 212 -29.98 -25.35 16.85
N VAL A 213 -28.85 -24.88 17.40
CA VAL A 213 -28.65 -23.48 17.84
C VAL A 213 -28.02 -22.60 16.74
N SER A 214 -27.46 -23.19 15.68
CA SER A 214 -26.94 -22.48 14.48
C SER A 214 -28.01 -22.21 13.41
N GLY A 215 -29.28 -22.57 13.67
CA GLY A 215 -30.41 -22.44 12.75
C GLY A 215 -30.91 -21.01 12.44
N ARG A 216 -30.11 -19.97 12.72
CA ARG A 216 -30.40 -18.58 12.28
C ARG A 216 -29.45 -18.06 11.19
N GLY A 217 -28.56 -18.90 10.67
CA GLY A 217 -27.76 -18.56 9.48
C GLY A 217 -26.81 -17.39 9.69
N VAL A 218 -26.02 -17.39 10.78
CA VAL A 218 -24.91 -16.45 10.95
C VAL A 218 -23.63 -17.27 10.91
N GLY A 219 -23.07 -17.44 9.73
CA GLY A 219 -21.71 -17.93 9.57
C GLY A 219 -20.71 -16.78 9.58
N MET A 220 -19.43 -17.13 9.43
CA MET A 220 -18.36 -16.15 9.31
C MET A 220 -18.44 -15.37 7.98
N ASP A 221 -19.19 -15.88 7.01
CA ASP A 221 -19.60 -15.20 5.78
C ASP A 221 -20.49 -13.97 6.05
N VAL A 222 -21.47 -14.08 6.95
CA VAL A 222 -22.32 -12.95 7.36
C VAL A 222 -21.51 -11.90 8.12
N VAL A 223 -20.56 -12.34 8.95
CA VAL A 223 -19.62 -11.42 9.61
C VAL A 223 -18.78 -10.67 8.58
N ARG A 224 -18.23 -11.37 7.58
CA ARG A 224 -17.47 -10.76 6.49
C ARG A 224 -18.31 -9.75 5.73
N ALA A 225 -19.51 -10.14 5.28
CA ALA A 225 -20.41 -9.27 4.53
C ALA A 225 -20.79 -8.00 5.32
N ASN A 226 -21.09 -8.12 6.61
CA ASN A 226 -21.39 -6.98 7.47
C ASN A 226 -20.19 -6.02 7.58
N ILE A 227 -18.97 -6.54 7.73
CA ILE A 227 -17.76 -5.73 7.82
C ILE A 227 -17.40 -5.10 6.47
N GLN A 228 -17.62 -5.79 5.36
CA GLN A 228 -17.44 -5.24 4.02
C GLN A 228 -18.45 -4.15 3.69
N SER A 229 -19.71 -4.29 4.13
CA SER A 229 -20.78 -3.29 3.90
C SER A 229 -20.49 -1.92 4.53
N ILE A 230 -19.61 -1.89 5.52
CA ILE A 230 -19.15 -0.66 6.19
C ILE A 230 -17.78 -0.18 5.66
N GLY A 231 -17.33 -0.71 4.52
CA GLY A 231 -16.02 -0.38 3.93
C GLY A 231 -14.82 -0.97 4.68
N GLY A 232 -15.06 -1.93 5.58
CA GLY A 232 -14.02 -2.59 6.36
C GLY A 232 -13.51 -3.87 5.71
N THR A 233 -12.40 -4.39 6.27
CA THR A 233 -11.83 -5.69 5.90
C THR A 233 -11.71 -6.58 7.12
N ILE A 234 -11.80 -7.89 6.90
CA ILE A 234 -11.59 -8.92 7.92
C ILE A 234 -10.45 -9.82 7.45
N SER A 235 -9.56 -10.19 8.36
CA SER A 235 -8.53 -11.19 8.13
C SER A 235 -8.45 -12.15 9.31
N LEU A 236 -8.02 -13.37 9.01
CA LEU A 236 -7.89 -14.45 9.98
C LEU A 236 -6.49 -15.06 9.91
N ASN A 237 -5.87 -15.27 11.07
CA ASN A 237 -4.59 -15.94 11.22
C ASN A 237 -4.68 -16.93 12.39
N SER A 238 -4.26 -18.17 12.20
CA SER A 238 -4.34 -19.20 13.24
C SER A 238 -3.06 -20.02 13.30
N ARG A 239 -2.72 -20.52 14.48
CA ARG A 239 -1.63 -21.49 14.66
C ARG A 239 -2.12 -22.64 15.51
N SER A 240 -1.93 -23.86 15.02
CA SER A 240 -2.33 -25.07 15.74
C SER A 240 -1.71 -25.10 17.14
N GLY A 241 -2.53 -25.33 18.15
CA GLY A 241 -2.16 -25.31 19.56
C GLY A 241 -1.86 -23.94 20.16
N LYS A 242 -1.89 -22.84 19.39
CA LYS A 242 -1.60 -21.47 19.87
C LYS A 242 -2.78 -20.49 19.74
N GLY A 243 -3.90 -20.96 19.20
CA GLY A 243 -5.15 -20.21 19.07
C GLY A 243 -5.31 -19.48 17.73
N THR A 244 -6.35 -18.68 17.64
CA THR A 244 -6.72 -17.93 16.43
C THR A 244 -6.79 -16.44 16.72
N THR A 245 -6.39 -15.63 15.75
CA THR A 245 -6.54 -14.17 15.73
C THR A 245 -7.42 -13.77 14.55
N VAL A 246 -8.49 -13.04 14.85
CA VAL A 246 -9.36 -12.38 13.86
C VAL A 246 -9.14 -10.88 13.96
N THR A 247 -8.84 -10.24 12.83
CA THR A 247 -8.56 -8.80 12.76
C THR A 247 -9.60 -8.13 11.86
N LEU A 248 -10.28 -7.11 12.38
CA LEU A 248 -11.20 -6.25 11.64
C LEU A 248 -10.53 -4.88 11.44
N ARG A 249 -10.48 -4.38 10.22
CA ARG A 249 -10.02 -3.02 9.91
C ARG A 249 -11.18 -2.22 9.34
N ILE A 250 -11.48 -1.08 9.94
CA ILE A 250 -12.73 -0.37 9.69
C ILE A 250 -12.41 1.12 9.46
N PRO A 251 -12.96 1.75 8.40
CA PRO A 251 -12.81 3.18 8.17
C PRO A 251 -13.34 4.01 9.34
N LEU A 252 -12.78 5.20 9.54
CA LEU A 252 -13.25 6.12 10.58
C LEU A 252 -14.62 6.72 10.25
N THR A 253 -14.95 6.85 8.97
CA THR A 253 -16.15 7.51 8.48
C THR A 253 -16.91 6.57 7.55
N LEU A 254 -18.24 6.50 7.70
CA LEU A 254 -19.10 5.70 6.84
C LEU A 254 -19.70 6.51 5.68
N ALA A 255 -19.72 7.84 5.80
CA ALA A 255 -20.44 8.69 4.87
C ALA A 255 -19.59 9.19 3.70
N ILE A 256 -18.28 9.36 3.85
CA ILE A 256 -17.44 10.00 2.83
C ILE A 256 -16.24 9.10 2.51
N ALA A 257 -16.07 8.76 1.23
CA ALA A 257 -14.97 7.93 0.76
C ALA A 257 -14.40 8.46 -0.56
N PRO A 258 -13.08 8.33 -0.81
CA PRO A 258 -12.51 8.60 -2.11
C PRO A 258 -12.96 7.52 -3.12
N ALA A 259 -13.42 7.95 -4.27
CA ALA A 259 -13.84 7.08 -5.36
C ALA A 259 -13.32 7.58 -6.71
N LEU A 260 -12.99 6.64 -7.59
CA LEU A 260 -12.74 6.92 -9.00
C LEU A 260 -14.09 7.04 -9.71
N ILE A 261 -14.28 8.16 -10.42
CA ILE A 261 -15.45 8.36 -11.27
C ILE A 261 -15.13 7.76 -12.64
N LEU A 262 -16.05 6.98 -13.18
CA LEU A 262 -15.87 6.26 -14.45
C LEU A 262 -17.13 6.32 -15.30
N SER A 263 -16.98 6.12 -16.61
CA SER A 263 -18.09 6.09 -17.56
C SER A 263 -18.16 4.77 -18.31
N CYS A 264 -19.39 4.36 -18.64
CA CYS A 264 -19.69 3.22 -19.50
C CYS A 264 -20.97 3.51 -20.27
N GLY A 265 -20.86 3.67 -21.59
CA GLY A 265 -21.84 4.30 -22.46
C GLY A 265 -22.16 5.72 -21.98
N ASP A 266 -23.46 6.04 -21.93
CA ASP A 266 -23.96 7.33 -21.44
C ASP A 266 -24.07 7.38 -19.90
N ALA A 267 -23.73 6.29 -19.20
CA ALA A 267 -23.87 6.19 -17.75
C ALA A 267 -22.54 6.46 -17.03
N ARG A 268 -22.63 7.13 -15.87
CA ARG A 268 -21.52 7.35 -14.95
C ARG A 268 -21.68 6.50 -13.69
N PHE A 269 -20.57 5.99 -13.20
CA PHE A 269 -20.47 5.20 -11.98
C PHE A 269 -19.30 5.70 -11.12
N ALA A 270 -19.32 5.34 -9.85
CA ALA A 270 -18.21 5.56 -8.94
C ALA A 270 -17.72 4.20 -8.42
N ILE A 271 -16.41 4.02 -8.27
CA ILE A 271 -15.85 2.85 -7.61
C ILE A 271 -14.96 3.32 -6.46
N PRO A 272 -15.13 2.80 -5.23
CA PRO A 272 -14.26 3.17 -4.12
C PRO A 272 -12.80 2.92 -4.48
N GLN A 273 -11.92 3.85 -4.13
CA GLN A 273 -10.49 3.68 -4.38
C GLN A 273 -9.91 2.50 -3.59
N MET A 274 -10.55 2.14 -2.47
CA MET A 274 -10.21 0.95 -1.70
C MET A 274 -10.38 -0.32 -2.54
N GLY A 275 -9.26 -0.97 -2.85
CA GLY A 275 -9.21 -2.16 -3.68
C GLY A 275 -8.76 -1.91 -5.12
N VAL A 276 -8.59 -0.65 -5.54
CA VAL A 276 -7.97 -0.32 -6.84
C VAL A 276 -6.45 -0.42 -6.73
N VAL A 277 -5.85 -1.26 -7.59
CA VAL A 277 -4.40 -1.49 -7.63
C VAL A 277 -3.74 -0.59 -8.68
N GLU A 278 -4.26 -0.61 -9.90
CA GLU A 278 -3.76 0.17 -11.03
C GLU A 278 -4.85 0.32 -12.09
N VAL A 279 -4.65 1.25 -13.02
CA VAL A 279 -5.53 1.51 -14.16
C VAL A 279 -4.72 1.35 -15.44
N VAL A 280 -5.24 0.58 -16.39
CA VAL A 280 -4.52 0.22 -17.61
C VAL A 280 -5.39 0.55 -18.83
N GLY A 281 -4.84 1.25 -19.82
CA GLY A 281 -5.53 1.46 -21.11
C GLY A 281 -5.53 0.18 -21.93
N VAL A 282 -6.67 -0.13 -22.56
CA VAL A 282 -6.89 -1.38 -23.33
C VAL A 282 -7.55 -1.02 -24.66
N GLY A 283 -7.05 -1.57 -25.77
CA GLY A 283 -7.71 -1.41 -27.09
C GLY A 283 -6.89 -0.75 -28.18
N ALA A 284 -7.54 -0.39 -29.29
CA ALA A 284 -6.90 0.22 -30.47
C ALA A 284 -6.36 1.63 -30.17
N GLY A 285 -5.07 1.71 -29.82
CA GLY A 285 -4.39 2.94 -29.40
C GLY A 285 -3.65 2.80 -28.06
N PHE A 286 -3.89 1.70 -27.34
CA PHE A 286 -3.20 1.35 -26.10
C PHE A 286 -2.39 0.05 -26.28
N GLY A 287 -1.28 -0.09 -25.56
CA GLY A 287 -0.35 -1.23 -25.71
C GLY A 287 -0.92 -2.60 -25.28
N HIS A 288 -2.05 -2.62 -24.57
CA HIS A 288 -2.67 -3.85 -24.07
C HIS A 288 -3.95 -4.18 -24.84
N GLN A 289 -4.10 -5.47 -25.19
CA GLN A 289 -5.27 -5.99 -25.92
C GLN A 289 -6.02 -7.03 -25.09
N ILE A 290 -7.34 -7.08 -25.25
CA ILE A 290 -8.20 -8.11 -24.66
C ILE A 290 -8.01 -9.40 -25.45
N LYS A 291 -7.63 -10.46 -24.75
CA LYS A 291 -7.64 -11.84 -25.26
C LYS A 291 -8.86 -12.56 -24.72
N PHE A 292 -9.26 -13.64 -25.39
CA PHE A 292 -10.37 -14.49 -24.94
C PHE A 292 -9.85 -15.89 -24.66
N ILE A 293 -10.18 -16.42 -23.49
CA ILE A 293 -9.90 -17.81 -23.11
C ILE A 293 -11.24 -18.45 -22.78
N HIS A 294 -11.64 -19.48 -23.53
CA HIS A 294 -12.92 -20.18 -23.33
C HIS A 294 -14.12 -19.23 -23.16
N ASP A 295 -14.22 -18.22 -24.03
CA ASP A 295 -15.23 -17.15 -24.03
C ASP A 295 -15.18 -16.14 -22.87
N ALA A 296 -14.23 -16.26 -21.94
CA ALA A 296 -13.98 -15.24 -20.92
C ALA A 296 -12.96 -14.20 -21.43
N PRO A 297 -13.27 -12.89 -21.36
CA PRO A 297 -12.30 -11.85 -21.69
C PRO A 297 -11.23 -11.80 -20.60
N VAL A 298 -9.97 -11.77 -21.02
CA VAL A 298 -8.80 -11.69 -20.15
C VAL A 298 -7.84 -10.64 -20.68
N LEU A 299 -7.12 -10.00 -19.75
CA LEU A 299 -6.04 -9.08 -20.04
C LEU A 299 -4.73 -9.74 -19.68
N GLN A 300 -3.81 -9.83 -20.63
CA GLN A 300 -2.44 -10.19 -20.31
C GLN A 300 -1.76 -8.93 -19.75
N LEU A 301 -1.61 -8.89 -18.43
CA LEU A 301 -0.93 -7.79 -17.75
C LEU A 301 0.37 -8.31 -17.15
N ARG A 302 1.50 -7.94 -17.76
CA ARG A 302 2.82 -8.50 -17.45
C ARG A 302 2.80 -10.03 -17.70
N GLU A 303 3.25 -10.84 -16.76
CA GLU A 303 3.19 -12.32 -16.87
C GLU A 303 1.90 -12.94 -16.31
N GLU A 304 0.98 -12.13 -15.79
CA GLU A 304 -0.28 -12.62 -15.21
C GLU A 304 -1.45 -12.49 -16.20
N THR A 305 -2.29 -13.52 -16.24
CA THR A 305 -3.58 -13.47 -16.96
C THR A 305 -4.63 -12.95 -16.00
N LEU A 306 -5.11 -11.73 -16.25
CA LEU A 306 -6.11 -11.07 -15.43
C LEU A 306 -7.50 -11.29 -16.03
N PRO A 307 -8.46 -11.91 -15.31
CA PRO A 307 -9.84 -12.00 -15.79
C PRO A 307 -10.44 -10.60 -15.88
N LEU A 308 -11.10 -10.29 -16.99
CA LEU A 308 -11.79 -9.02 -17.19
C LEU A 308 -13.30 -9.18 -17.02
N VAL A 309 -13.90 -8.20 -16.37
CA VAL A 309 -15.34 -7.98 -16.36
C VAL A 309 -15.63 -6.78 -17.24
N LEU A 310 -16.45 -6.99 -18.26
CA LEU A 310 -16.94 -5.90 -19.11
C LEU A 310 -18.11 -5.25 -18.38
N LEU A 311 -17.96 -4.02 -17.87
CA LEU A 311 -18.97 -3.37 -17.03
C LEU A 311 -20.32 -3.25 -17.76
N GLY A 312 -20.30 -2.90 -19.05
CA GLY A 312 -21.49 -2.80 -19.87
C GLY A 312 -22.25 -4.12 -20.01
N GLU A 313 -21.54 -5.24 -20.11
CA GLU A 313 -22.19 -6.57 -20.13
C GLU A 313 -22.68 -6.99 -18.74
N ALA A 314 -21.91 -6.70 -17.70
CA ALA A 314 -22.25 -7.04 -16.33
C ALA A 314 -23.51 -6.32 -15.83
N LEU A 315 -23.76 -5.12 -16.33
CA LEU A 315 -24.92 -4.28 -16.02
C LEU A 315 -26.02 -4.32 -17.10
N GLU A 316 -25.88 -5.17 -18.12
CA GLU A 316 -26.83 -5.30 -19.24
C GLU A 316 -27.15 -3.95 -19.93
N LEU A 317 -26.11 -3.11 -20.08
CA LEU A 317 -26.21 -1.81 -20.76
C LEU A 317 -26.33 -1.99 -22.29
N THR A 318 -26.79 -0.93 -22.96
CA THR A 318 -27.04 -0.90 -24.41
C THR A 318 -25.76 -1.18 -25.24
N GLU A 319 -25.90 -1.50 -26.53
CA GLU A 319 -24.78 -1.93 -27.38
C GLU A 319 -23.61 -0.93 -27.47
N ASN A 320 -23.86 0.38 -27.32
CA ASN A 320 -22.81 1.40 -27.29
C ASN A 320 -21.86 1.27 -26.08
N ALA A 321 -22.30 0.61 -25.00
CA ALA A 321 -21.51 0.37 -23.79
C ALA A 321 -20.69 -0.94 -23.84
N ARG A 322 -20.63 -1.62 -25.00
CA ARG A 322 -19.89 -2.88 -25.21
C ARG A 322 -18.59 -2.69 -26.00
N SER A 323 -18.02 -1.48 -25.96
CA SER A 323 -16.70 -1.22 -26.55
C SER A 323 -15.64 -2.17 -25.96
N LYS A 324 -14.76 -2.69 -26.81
CA LYS A 324 -13.58 -3.49 -26.38
C LYS A 324 -12.36 -2.61 -26.12
N ASP A 325 -12.49 -1.31 -26.40
CA ASP A 325 -11.47 -0.30 -26.17
C ASP A 325 -11.91 0.60 -25.00
N GLY A 326 -10.98 0.94 -24.12
CA GLY A 326 -11.25 1.72 -22.90
C GLY A 326 -10.14 1.56 -21.86
N PHE A 327 -10.52 1.50 -20.59
CA PHE A 327 -9.61 1.34 -19.46
C PHE A 327 -10.01 0.14 -18.59
N ALA A 328 -9.05 -0.71 -18.26
CA ALA A 328 -9.21 -1.78 -17.28
C ALA A 328 -8.73 -1.28 -15.90
N ILE A 329 -9.66 -1.21 -14.95
CA ILE A 329 -9.38 -0.93 -13.55
C ILE A 329 -9.03 -2.26 -12.87
N VAL A 330 -7.79 -2.42 -12.43
CA VAL A 330 -7.32 -3.63 -11.75
C VAL A 330 -7.75 -3.54 -10.29
N LEU A 331 -8.63 -4.46 -9.89
CA LEU A 331 -9.23 -4.55 -8.57
C LEU A 331 -8.67 -5.76 -7.82
N ARG A 332 -8.48 -5.58 -6.51
CA ARG A 332 -8.13 -6.64 -5.57
C ARG A 332 -9.17 -6.70 -4.46
N VAL A 333 -9.88 -7.82 -4.38
CA VAL A 333 -10.84 -8.09 -3.31
C VAL A 333 -10.48 -9.41 -2.64
N GLY A 334 -10.02 -9.33 -1.38
CA GLY A 334 -9.46 -10.49 -0.70
C GLY A 334 -8.26 -11.04 -1.46
N GLY A 335 -8.30 -12.32 -1.83
CA GLY A 335 -7.29 -12.96 -2.68
C GLY A 335 -7.57 -12.93 -4.18
N LEU A 336 -8.75 -12.42 -4.60
CA LEU A 336 -9.13 -12.37 -6.02
C LEU A 336 -8.64 -11.06 -6.64
N ARG A 337 -7.94 -11.17 -7.76
CA ARG A 337 -7.48 -10.05 -8.58
C ARG A 337 -8.17 -10.14 -9.95
N PHE A 338 -8.80 -9.06 -10.38
CA PHE A 338 -9.51 -9.00 -11.67
C PHE A 338 -9.52 -7.58 -12.22
N GLY A 339 -9.78 -7.43 -13.51
CA GLY A 339 -9.95 -6.12 -14.14
C GLY A 339 -11.41 -5.82 -14.41
N LEU A 340 -11.81 -4.56 -14.26
CA LEU A 340 -13.10 -4.04 -14.68
C LEU A 340 -12.89 -3.12 -15.88
N LEU A 341 -13.38 -3.50 -17.05
CA LEU A 341 -13.28 -2.69 -18.26
C LEU A 341 -14.40 -1.64 -18.28
N VAL A 342 -13.99 -0.39 -18.50
CA VAL A 342 -14.84 0.81 -18.56
C VAL A 342 -14.40 1.68 -19.74
N ASP A 343 -15.23 2.62 -20.19
CA ASP A 343 -14.92 3.40 -21.40
C ASP A 343 -13.94 4.54 -21.10
N SER A 344 -14.16 5.26 -20.00
CA SER A 344 -13.25 6.30 -19.53
C SER A 344 -13.25 6.45 -18.02
N ILE A 345 -12.18 7.04 -17.50
CA ILE A 345 -11.98 7.31 -16.08
C ILE A 345 -11.73 8.80 -15.91
N SER A 346 -12.34 9.38 -14.90
CA SER A 346 -12.16 10.77 -14.47
C SER A 346 -11.38 10.80 -13.14
N ASP A 347 -11.16 12.00 -12.62
CA ASP A 347 -10.40 12.20 -11.38
C ASP A 347 -11.01 11.48 -10.16
N VAL A 348 -10.17 11.27 -9.15
CA VAL A 348 -10.60 10.80 -7.82
C VAL A 348 -11.38 11.91 -7.13
N GLN A 349 -12.58 11.60 -6.64
CA GLN A 349 -13.41 12.53 -5.89
C GLN A 349 -13.80 11.95 -4.54
N GLU A 350 -13.92 12.81 -3.53
CA GLU A 350 -14.56 12.43 -2.27
C GLU A 350 -16.07 12.43 -2.46
N ILE A 351 -16.68 11.26 -2.33
CA ILE A 351 -18.12 11.07 -2.53
C ILE A 351 -18.82 10.76 -1.22
N VAL A 352 -20.06 11.23 -1.10
CA VAL A 352 -20.94 10.87 0.02
C VAL A 352 -21.69 9.59 -0.34
N ILE A 353 -21.51 8.51 0.43
CA ILE A 353 -22.18 7.22 0.20
C ILE A 353 -23.55 7.23 0.88
N GLU A 354 -24.61 7.26 0.07
CA GLU A 354 -25.98 7.06 0.54
C GLU A 354 -26.44 5.62 0.26
N PRO A 355 -26.98 4.90 1.26
CA PRO A 355 -27.51 3.56 1.06
C PRO A 355 -28.68 3.54 0.06
N LEU A 356 -28.71 2.53 -0.81
CA LEU A 356 -29.82 2.32 -1.73
C LEU A 356 -31.11 1.90 -1.00
N VAL A 357 -32.25 2.32 -1.53
CA VAL A 357 -33.56 1.83 -1.07
C VAL A 357 -33.70 0.32 -1.30
N ARG A 358 -34.44 -0.37 -0.42
CA ARG A 358 -34.53 -1.84 -0.37
C ARG A 358 -34.74 -2.57 -1.71
N PRO A 359 -35.56 -2.07 -2.66
CA PRO A 359 -35.70 -2.71 -3.97
C PRO A 359 -34.40 -2.69 -4.79
N LEU A 360 -33.65 -1.59 -4.76
CA LEU A 360 -32.41 -1.40 -5.50
C LEU A 360 -31.23 -2.12 -4.84
N ALA A 361 -31.22 -2.22 -3.51
CA ALA A 361 -30.20 -2.98 -2.78
C ALA A 361 -30.15 -4.48 -3.17
N ARG A 362 -31.26 -5.05 -3.69
CA ARG A 362 -31.31 -6.45 -4.17
C ARG A 362 -30.57 -6.67 -5.49
N ILE A 363 -30.22 -5.60 -6.21
CA ILE A 363 -29.46 -5.68 -7.45
C ILE A 363 -28.03 -6.16 -7.17
N GLY A 364 -27.50 -5.97 -5.95
CA GLY A 364 -26.33 -6.70 -5.44
C GLY A 364 -25.04 -6.50 -6.25
N VAL A 365 -24.86 -5.34 -6.90
CA VAL A 365 -23.60 -4.89 -7.52
C VAL A 365 -23.23 -3.47 -7.12
N PHE A 366 -24.06 -2.83 -6.29
CA PHE A 366 -23.89 -1.45 -5.86
C PHE A 366 -23.82 -1.37 -4.33
N LEU A 367 -22.87 -0.60 -3.82
CA LEU A 367 -22.75 -0.25 -2.40
C LEU A 367 -23.80 0.80 -1.99
N GLY A 368 -24.10 1.71 -2.91
CA GLY A 368 -24.84 2.92 -2.61
C GLY A 368 -25.04 3.81 -3.84
N GLN A 369 -25.49 5.03 -3.58
CA GLN A 369 -25.55 6.11 -4.55
C GLN A 369 -24.82 7.34 -3.99
N THR A 370 -24.47 8.27 -4.87
CA THR A 370 -23.93 9.58 -4.52
C THR A 370 -24.39 10.64 -5.52
N ILE A 371 -24.19 11.91 -5.17
CA ILE A 371 -24.43 13.06 -6.04
C ILE A 371 -23.08 13.71 -6.32
N LEU A 372 -22.72 13.86 -7.59
CA LEU A 372 -21.47 14.50 -8.02
C LEU A 372 -21.60 16.03 -8.03
N GLY A 373 -20.47 16.72 -8.28
CA GLY A 373 -20.40 18.18 -8.33
C GLY A 373 -21.41 18.82 -9.29
N ASP A 374 -21.64 18.19 -10.43
CA ASP A 374 -22.60 18.59 -11.46
C ASP A 374 -24.06 18.29 -11.11
N GLY A 375 -24.33 17.75 -9.92
CA GLY A 375 -25.67 17.33 -9.49
C GLY A 375 -26.13 16.00 -10.10
N GLY A 376 -25.28 15.32 -10.87
CA GLY A 376 -25.56 14.00 -11.41
C GLY A 376 -25.62 12.95 -10.31
N VAL A 377 -26.69 12.14 -10.32
CA VAL A 377 -26.81 10.98 -9.42
C VAL A 377 -26.02 9.82 -10.01
N VAL A 378 -25.11 9.26 -9.23
CA VAL A 378 -24.17 8.22 -9.66
C VAL A 378 -24.24 7.02 -8.71
N LEU A 379 -24.27 5.82 -9.28
CA LEU A 379 -24.27 4.58 -8.51
C LEU A 379 -22.84 4.17 -8.16
N ILE A 380 -22.64 3.72 -6.92
CA ILE A 380 -21.34 3.30 -6.41
C ILE A 380 -21.24 1.79 -6.56
N LEU A 381 -20.31 1.33 -7.39
CA LEU A 381 -20.04 -0.09 -7.64
C LEU A 381 -19.44 -0.77 -6.41
N ASP A 382 -19.84 -2.01 -6.17
CA ASP A 382 -19.27 -2.89 -5.16
C ASP A 382 -18.27 -3.87 -5.79
N PRO A 383 -16.94 -3.65 -5.66
CA PRO A 383 -15.93 -4.57 -6.18
C PRO A 383 -16.11 -6.00 -5.66
N ALA A 384 -16.56 -6.17 -4.41
CA ALA A 384 -16.71 -7.48 -3.80
C ALA A 384 -17.91 -8.23 -4.37
N ALA A 385 -19.05 -7.54 -4.53
CA ALA A 385 -20.22 -8.16 -5.13
C ALA A 385 -20.03 -8.48 -6.62
N ILE A 386 -19.26 -7.65 -7.35
CA ILE A 386 -18.85 -7.96 -8.74
C ILE A 386 -17.97 -9.22 -8.77
N ALA A 387 -17.00 -9.35 -7.86
CA ALA A 387 -16.15 -10.53 -7.75
C ALA A 387 -16.94 -11.80 -7.44
N GLU A 388 -17.89 -11.75 -6.51
CA GLU A 388 -18.74 -12.90 -6.14
C GLU A 388 -19.57 -13.41 -7.32
N ARG A 389 -20.13 -12.50 -8.14
CA ARG A 389 -20.87 -12.89 -9.36
C ARG A 389 -19.98 -13.55 -10.40
N MET A 390 -18.71 -13.15 -10.49
CA MET A 390 -17.74 -13.75 -11.40
C MET A 390 -17.40 -15.19 -11.00
N SER A 391 -17.20 -15.44 -9.70
CA SER A 391 -16.91 -16.77 -9.18
C SER A 391 -18.04 -17.78 -9.43
N VAL A 392 -19.29 -17.30 -9.56
CA VAL A 392 -20.46 -18.15 -9.89
C VAL A 392 -20.54 -18.48 -11.40
N ARG A 393 -20.03 -17.61 -12.29
CA ARG A 393 -20.02 -17.85 -13.75
C ARG A 393 -18.81 -18.66 -14.23
N ASN A 394 -17.67 -18.61 -13.52
CA ASN A 394 -16.40 -19.20 -13.96
C ASN A 394 -16.05 -20.56 -13.31
N MET A 395 -17.04 -21.43 -13.05
CA MET A 395 -16.82 -22.86 -12.66
C MET A 395 -16.23 -23.72 -13.81
N SER A 396 -15.40 -23.13 -14.66
CA SER A 396 -14.61 -23.81 -15.69
C SER A 396 -13.23 -23.15 -15.72
N GLU A 397 -12.29 -23.76 -15.00
CA GLU A 397 -10.91 -23.29 -14.81
C GLU A 397 -10.13 -23.19 -16.14
N PRO A 398 -9.22 -22.22 -16.28
CA PRO A 398 -8.01 -22.39 -17.08
C PRO A 398 -6.98 -23.21 -16.27
N GLN A 399 -6.52 -24.33 -16.83
CA GLN A 399 -5.41 -25.11 -16.29
C GLN A 399 -4.10 -24.29 -16.29
N PRO A 400 -3.29 -24.33 -15.21
CA PRO A 400 -1.93 -23.84 -15.27
C PRO A 400 -1.05 -24.80 -16.08
N ALA A 401 -0.34 -24.27 -17.07
CA ALA A 401 0.68 -24.98 -17.83
C ALA A 401 1.85 -25.44 -16.93
N PRO A 402 2.66 -26.43 -17.36
CA PRO A 402 3.68 -27.05 -16.53
C PRO A 402 4.79 -26.07 -16.16
N ILE A 403 5.15 -26.07 -14.87
CA ILE A 403 6.28 -25.32 -14.33
C ILE A 403 7.57 -25.93 -14.89
N GLN A 404 8.23 -25.23 -15.81
CA GLN A 404 9.66 -25.40 -16.02
C GLN A 404 10.38 -24.58 -14.95
N THR A 405 11.35 -25.20 -14.30
CA THR A 405 12.28 -24.59 -13.33
C THR A 405 12.74 -23.21 -13.79
N MET A 406 12.27 -22.16 -13.13
CA MET A 406 12.66 -20.78 -13.41
C MET A 406 13.88 -20.39 -12.58
N ALA A 407 14.91 -19.97 -13.30
CA ALA A 407 15.97 -19.08 -12.83
C ALA A 407 15.35 -17.73 -12.34
N PRO A 408 16.06 -16.90 -11.55
CA PRO A 408 15.46 -15.74 -10.90
C PRO A 408 14.76 -14.81 -11.90
N VAL A 409 13.50 -14.51 -11.62
CA VAL A 409 12.68 -13.51 -12.33
C VAL A 409 13.36 -12.16 -12.17
N ARG A 410 13.74 -11.54 -13.29
CA ARG A 410 14.32 -10.19 -13.33
C ARG A 410 13.20 -9.20 -13.63
N GLU A 411 12.95 -8.26 -12.73
CA GLU A 411 11.94 -7.22 -12.90
C GLU A 411 12.27 -6.33 -14.10
N LYS A 412 11.31 -6.18 -15.01
CA LYS A 412 11.39 -5.22 -16.12
C LYS A 412 10.96 -3.85 -15.65
N THR A 413 11.67 -2.80 -16.07
CA THR A 413 11.42 -1.42 -15.71
C THR A 413 10.96 -0.64 -16.93
N ARG A 414 9.95 0.21 -16.77
CA ARG A 414 9.50 1.12 -17.85
C ARG A 414 10.45 2.30 -17.97
N LEU A 415 11.02 2.48 -19.15
CA LEU A 415 12.01 3.50 -19.48
C LEU A 415 11.45 4.45 -20.55
N VAL A 416 11.61 5.75 -20.35
CA VAL A 416 11.39 6.76 -21.40
C VAL A 416 12.66 6.88 -22.21
N LEU A 417 12.61 6.58 -23.51
CA LEU A 417 13.68 6.86 -24.45
C LEU A 417 13.61 8.30 -24.95
N VAL A 418 14.75 8.96 -24.93
CA VAL A 418 14.92 10.34 -25.37
C VAL A 418 16.13 10.44 -26.27
N ARG A 419 16.14 11.44 -27.15
CA ARG A 419 17.30 11.83 -27.93
C ARG A 419 17.90 13.09 -27.33
N ALA A 420 19.22 13.11 -27.13
CA ALA A 420 19.92 14.30 -26.69
C ALA A 420 21.40 14.29 -27.14
N GLY A 421 21.91 15.47 -27.52
CA GLY A 421 23.32 15.67 -27.86
C GLY A 421 23.62 15.38 -29.32
N SER A 422 24.63 14.56 -29.59
CA SER A 422 24.97 14.06 -30.94
C SER A 422 23.93 13.10 -31.56
N GLY A 423 22.67 13.15 -31.11
CA GLY A 423 21.58 12.29 -31.55
C GLY A 423 21.56 10.92 -30.87
N SER A 424 22.33 10.70 -29.82
CA SER A 424 22.37 9.44 -29.07
C SER A 424 21.06 9.15 -28.35
N LEU A 425 20.68 7.87 -28.32
CA LEU A 425 19.53 7.40 -27.55
C LEU A 425 19.92 7.29 -26.08
N LYS A 426 19.10 7.91 -25.25
CA LYS A 426 19.21 7.92 -23.80
C LYS A 426 17.92 7.45 -23.18
N ALA A 427 17.96 6.91 -21.97
CA ALA A 427 16.78 6.45 -21.28
C ALA A 427 16.82 6.72 -19.78
N LEU A 428 15.64 6.90 -19.19
CA LEU A 428 15.45 7.04 -17.75
C LEU A 428 14.15 6.35 -17.32
N PRO A 429 14.08 5.81 -16.09
CA PRO A 429 12.85 5.23 -15.57
C PRO A 429 11.69 6.23 -15.59
N LEU A 430 10.54 5.81 -16.11
CA LEU A 430 9.34 6.65 -16.17
C LEU A 430 8.86 7.07 -14.78
N SER A 431 9.10 6.24 -13.76
CA SER A 431 8.77 6.54 -12.36
C SER A 431 9.49 7.77 -11.80
N LEU A 432 10.59 8.22 -12.40
CA LEU A 432 11.33 9.41 -11.98
C LEU A 432 10.83 10.69 -12.68
N VAL A 433 10.01 10.54 -13.72
CA VAL A 433 9.44 11.64 -14.49
C VAL A 433 8.11 12.04 -13.87
N MET A 434 8.07 13.21 -13.25
CA MET A 434 6.81 13.74 -12.69
C MET A 434 5.86 14.16 -13.80
N ARG A 435 6.39 14.83 -14.81
CA ARG A 435 5.66 15.33 -15.97
C ARG A 435 6.61 15.68 -17.11
N ILE A 436 6.06 15.73 -18.31
CA ILE A 436 6.74 16.13 -19.53
C ILE A 436 6.06 17.39 -20.04
N GLU A 437 6.84 18.42 -20.33
CA GLU A 437 6.35 19.68 -20.90
C GLU A 437 7.08 20.00 -22.20
N GLU A 438 6.40 20.63 -23.15
CA GLU A 438 7.04 21.17 -24.35
C GLU A 438 7.32 22.67 -24.14
N ILE A 439 8.58 23.10 -24.30
CA ILE A 439 9.00 24.46 -24.03
C ILE A 439 9.66 25.10 -25.25
N ALA A 440 9.24 26.33 -25.58
CA ALA A 440 9.95 27.16 -26.56
C ALA A 440 11.28 27.63 -25.99
N SER A 441 12.36 27.51 -26.76
CA SER A 441 13.73 27.86 -26.37
C SER A 441 13.87 29.31 -25.86
N GLU A 442 13.01 30.22 -26.31
CA GLU A 442 12.97 31.63 -25.92
C GLU A 442 12.60 31.84 -24.45
N ARG A 443 11.93 30.86 -23.83
CA ARG A 443 11.57 30.89 -22.39
C ARG A 443 12.73 30.46 -21.49
N LEU A 444 13.81 29.91 -22.06
CA LEU A 444 14.98 29.46 -21.33
C LEU A 444 15.99 30.61 -21.19
N THR A 445 16.29 30.98 -19.95
CA THR A 445 17.37 31.94 -19.65
C THR A 445 18.65 31.17 -19.37
N ARG A 446 19.71 31.40 -20.16
CA ARG A 446 21.01 30.76 -19.93
C ARG A 446 21.65 31.27 -18.62
N ARG A 447 22.06 30.37 -17.74
CA ARG A 447 22.79 30.68 -16.48
C ARG A 447 24.30 30.61 -16.68
N ASP A 448 24.77 29.55 -17.33
CA ASP A 448 26.18 29.31 -17.66
C ASP A 448 26.30 28.45 -18.94
N ASP A 449 27.48 27.89 -19.22
CA ASP A 449 27.74 27.11 -20.43
C ASP A 449 26.94 25.80 -20.50
N ALA A 450 26.49 25.26 -19.36
CA ALA A 450 25.82 23.96 -19.24
C ALA A 450 24.41 24.01 -18.63
N HIS A 451 23.96 25.15 -18.11
CA HIS A 451 22.68 25.24 -17.37
C HIS A 451 21.79 26.40 -17.84
N PHE A 452 20.48 26.16 -17.78
CA PHE A 452 19.42 27.11 -18.08
C PHE A 452 18.48 27.28 -16.88
N LEU A 453 17.69 28.35 -16.90
CA LEU A 453 16.66 28.65 -15.92
C LEU A 453 15.35 28.90 -16.65
N LEU A 454 14.26 28.33 -16.13
CA LEU A 454 12.90 28.57 -16.57
C LEU A 454 12.12 29.26 -15.45
N LEU A 455 11.50 30.40 -15.74
CA LEU A 455 10.60 31.07 -14.80
C LEU A 455 9.18 30.54 -15.01
N GLN A 456 8.64 29.86 -13.99
CA GLN A 456 7.30 29.27 -14.01
C GLN A 456 6.59 29.59 -12.69
N GLU A 457 5.39 30.17 -12.75
CA GLU A 457 4.58 30.50 -11.56
C GLU A 457 5.34 31.33 -10.49
N GLY A 458 6.25 32.21 -10.93
CA GLY A 458 7.07 33.05 -10.05
C GLY A 458 8.24 32.33 -9.36
N ARG A 459 8.53 31.07 -9.71
CA ARG A 459 9.66 30.29 -9.20
C ARG A 459 10.65 29.98 -10.32
N LEU A 460 11.95 30.01 -9.98
CA LEU A 460 13.02 29.63 -10.91
C LEU A 460 13.21 28.12 -10.87
N LEU A 461 12.93 27.45 -11.99
CA LEU A 461 13.20 26.04 -12.20
C LEU A 461 14.55 25.88 -12.92
N PRO A 462 15.51 25.14 -12.34
CA PRO A 462 16.74 24.81 -13.04
C PRO A 462 16.51 23.81 -14.16
N VAL A 463 17.08 24.09 -15.32
CA VAL A 463 16.97 23.27 -16.53
C VAL A 463 18.37 22.84 -16.96
N VAL A 464 18.58 21.55 -17.13
CA VAL A 464 19.87 20.96 -17.51
C VAL A 464 19.69 20.17 -18.80
N PRO A 465 20.53 20.36 -19.82
CA PRO A 465 20.55 19.50 -21.00
C PRO A 465 20.89 18.05 -20.62
N ALA A 466 20.15 17.09 -21.19
CA ALA A 466 20.36 15.66 -20.96
C ALA A 466 21.64 15.10 -21.62
N ALA A 467 22.39 15.94 -22.35
CA ALA A 467 23.71 15.65 -22.87
C ALA A 467 24.57 16.92 -22.89
N ARG A 468 25.87 16.79 -22.58
CA ARG A 468 26.79 17.94 -22.48
C ARG A 468 27.06 18.64 -23.82
N ASP A 469 27.01 17.89 -24.90
CA ASP A 469 27.22 18.37 -26.28
C ASP A 469 25.93 18.91 -26.93
N MET A 470 24.79 18.85 -26.22
CA MET A 470 23.51 19.32 -26.72
C MET A 470 23.52 20.84 -26.94
N ARG A 471 23.11 21.26 -28.15
CA ARG A 471 22.99 22.67 -28.52
C ARG A 471 21.53 23.07 -28.61
N VAL A 472 21.13 24.01 -27.76
CA VAL A 472 19.77 24.58 -27.80
C VAL A 472 19.69 25.64 -28.91
N ALA A 473 19.18 25.25 -30.07
CA ALA A 473 18.82 26.15 -31.17
C ALA A 473 17.39 26.71 -30.99
N GLN A 474 16.96 27.65 -31.84
CA GLN A 474 15.57 28.12 -31.84
C GLN A 474 14.60 26.99 -32.16
N GLY A 475 13.62 26.74 -31.28
CA GLY A 475 12.61 25.72 -31.46
C GLY A 475 11.93 25.31 -30.16
N ASN A 476 11.09 24.28 -30.23
CA ASN A 476 10.47 23.67 -29.08
C ASN A 476 11.25 22.42 -28.66
N TYR A 477 11.41 22.23 -27.35
CA TYR A 477 12.12 21.10 -26.78
C TYR A 477 11.28 20.45 -25.69
N PRO A 478 11.24 19.11 -25.61
CA PRO A 478 10.67 18.43 -24.46
C PRO A 478 11.51 18.65 -23.21
N LEU A 479 10.81 18.85 -22.09
CA LEU A 479 11.34 19.10 -20.77
C LEU A 479 10.80 18.03 -19.82
N LEU A 480 11.66 17.14 -19.36
CA LEU A 480 11.30 16.11 -18.39
C LEU A 480 11.51 16.67 -16.99
N ILE A 481 10.43 16.92 -16.27
CA ILE A 481 10.49 17.45 -14.89
C ILE A 481 10.62 16.26 -13.95
N ILE A 482 11.71 16.25 -13.20
CA ILE A 482 12.13 15.18 -12.32
C ILE A 482 12.21 15.72 -10.89
N ALA A 483 11.81 14.90 -9.91
CA ALA A 483 12.00 15.23 -8.50
C ALA A 483 12.72 14.12 -7.77
N SER A 484 13.71 14.52 -6.97
CA SER A 484 14.36 13.63 -6.00
C SER A 484 14.72 14.43 -4.75
N ALA A 485 14.56 13.81 -3.58
CA ALA A 485 14.91 14.38 -2.28
C ALA A 485 14.36 15.81 -2.01
N GLY A 486 13.19 16.16 -2.56
CA GLY A 486 12.58 17.49 -2.39
C GLY A 486 13.14 18.60 -3.28
N GLN A 487 14.07 18.27 -4.19
CA GLN A 487 14.54 19.15 -5.25
C GLN A 487 13.87 18.78 -6.59
N VAL A 488 13.56 19.81 -7.39
CA VAL A 488 12.95 19.66 -8.71
C VAL A 488 13.92 20.24 -9.74
N VAL A 489 14.28 19.43 -10.72
CA VAL A 489 15.14 19.82 -11.85
C VAL A 489 14.42 19.41 -13.13
N ALA A 490 14.69 20.11 -14.22
CA ALA A 490 14.16 19.77 -15.53
C ALA A 490 15.28 19.30 -16.45
N LEU A 491 15.11 18.16 -17.10
CA LEU A 491 15.99 17.66 -18.14
C LEU A 491 15.49 18.13 -19.50
N LEU A 492 16.30 18.91 -20.21
CA LEU A 492 16.03 19.33 -21.57
C LEU A 492 16.54 18.24 -22.53
N VAL A 493 15.67 17.74 -23.39
CA VAL A 493 16.01 16.74 -24.43
C VAL A 493 15.64 17.28 -25.80
N GLU A 494 16.19 16.70 -26.87
CA GLU A 494 15.85 17.10 -28.24
C GLU A 494 14.51 16.49 -28.67
N GLU A 495 14.25 15.25 -28.26
CA GLU A 495 13.08 14.49 -28.68
C GLU A 495 12.76 13.40 -27.65
N ILE A 496 11.47 13.08 -27.48
CA ILE A 496 11.03 11.87 -26.79
C ILE A 496 10.73 10.84 -27.86
N VAL A 497 11.44 9.71 -27.81
CA VAL A 497 11.39 8.70 -28.87
C VAL A 497 10.28 7.70 -28.61
N ASP A 498 10.27 7.07 -27.42
CA ASP A 498 9.26 6.09 -27.02
C ASP A 498 9.30 5.79 -25.51
N VAL A 499 8.38 4.96 -25.01
CA VAL A 499 8.43 4.37 -23.67
C VAL A 499 8.43 2.84 -23.77
N VAL A 500 9.55 2.21 -23.41
CA VAL A 500 9.76 0.76 -23.52
C VAL A 500 9.81 0.09 -22.15
N GLU A 501 9.65 -1.23 -22.11
CA GLU A 501 9.71 -2.02 -20.88
C GLU A 501 10.83 -3.05 -20.98
N GLU A 502 11.96 -2.75 -20.32
CA GLU A 502 13.20 -3.53 -20.46
C GLU A 502 13.75 -3.97 -19.11
N ALA A 503 14.40 -5.14 -19.09
CA ALA A 503 15.17 -5.56 -17.94
C ALA A 503 16.49 -4.78 -17.91
N LEU A 504 16.70 -3.98 -16.87
CA LEU A 504 17.91 -3.18 -16.74
C LEU A 504 19.12 -4.08 -16.49
N PHE A 505 19.99 -4.17 -17.49
CA PHE A 505 21.30 -4.80 -17.38
C PHE A 505 22.36 -3.70 -17.31
N PHE A 506 22.93 -3.46 -16.13
CA PHE A 506 24.01 -2.50 -16.00
C PHE A 506 25.32 -3.15 -16.48
N GLN A 507 25.77 -2.75 -17.67
CA GLN A 507 27.18 -2.86 -18.04
C GLN A 507 27.86 -1.52 -17.75
N ASP A 508 28.91 -1.58 -16.94
CA ASP A 508 29.67 -0.43 -16.45
C ASP A 508 30.35 0.29 -17.62
N SER A 509 29.79 1.42 -18.05
CA SER A 509 30.31 2.24 -19.13
C SER A 509 31.06 3.44 -18.54
N GLY A 510 32.28 3.21 -18.08
CA GLY A 510 33.12 4.20 -17.37
C GLY A 510 33.62 5.39 -18.21
N VAL A 511 32.74 6.03 -19.00
CA VAL A 511 33.12 7.07 -19.99
C VAL A 511 32.36 8.38 -19.82
N ASP A 512 31.14 8.41 -19.26
CA ASP A 512 30.36 9.65 -19.05
C ASP A 512 29.75 9.73 -17.63
N PRO A 513 30.09 10.75 -16.81
CA PRO A 513 29.55 10.89 -15.45
C PRO A 513 28.04 11.16 -15.38
N GLY A 514 27.37 11.47 -16.50
CA GLY A 514 25.91 11.61 -16.59
C GLY A 514 25.16 10.31 -16.92
N VAL A 515 25.86 9.17 -17.03
CA VAL A 515 25.31 7.89 -17.48
C VAL A 515 25.61 6.80 -16.44
N ILE A 516 24.57 6.10 -15.97
CA ILE A 516 24.65 4.99 -14.99
C ILE A 516 25.13 3.70 -15.65
N GLY A 517 24.85 3.53 -16.94
CA GLY A 517 25.20 2.35 -17.72
C GLY A 517 24.55 2.36 -19.09
N THR A 518 24.67 1.26 -19.83
CA THR A 518 24.02 1.10 -21.14
C THR A 518 23.08 -0.10 -21.13
N VAL A 519 21.93 0.03 -21.79
CA VAL A 519 20.98 -1.07 -22.02
C VAL A 519 20.80 -1.26 -23.52
N SER A 520 20.57 -2.50 -23.95
CA SER A 520 20.17 -2.76 -25.33
C SER A 520 18.66 -2.75 -25.44
N VAL A 521 18.11 -1.85 -26.26
CA VAL A 521 16.68 -1.78 -26.60
C VAL A 521 16.57 -1.97 -28.10
N ASP A 522 15.83 -2.98 -28.56
CA ASP A 522 15.64 -3.30 -29.99
C ASP A 522 16.96 -3.36 -30.80
N ASP A 523 17.98 -4.08 -30.30
CA ASP A 523 19.34 -4.18 -30.87
C ASP A 523 20.10 -2.84 -30.99
N ARG A 524 19.65 -1.79 -30.29
CA ARG A 524 20.36 -0.49 -30.20
C ARG A 524 20.88 -0.28 -28.80
N ILE A 525 22.07 0.31 -28.69
CA ILE A 525 22.67 0.68 -27.40
C ILE A 525 22.06 2.01 -26.96
N VAL A 526 21.53 2.03 -25.74
CA VAL A 526 20.86 3.18 -25.13
C VAL A 526 21.53 3.50 -23.79
N ASP A 527 21.92 4.76 -23.61
CA ASP A 527 22.56 5.21 -22.38
C ASP A 527 21.51 5.44 -21.28
N ILE A 528 21.67 4.84 -20.11
CA ILE A 528 20.81 5.09 -18.95
C ILE A 528 21.31 6.34 -18.21
N LEU A 529 20.47 7.37 -18.11
CA LEU A 529 20.85 8.65 -17.49
C LEU A 529 20.91 8.59 -15.97
N ASP A 530 21.97 9.18 -15.39
CA ASP A 530 22.08 9.37 -13.93
C ASP A 530 21.36 10.63 -13.49
N VAL A 531 20.09 10.48 -13.12
CA VAL A 531 19.26 11.55 -12.56
C VAL A 531 19.93 12.25 -11.36
N GLY A 532 20.71 11.52 -10.55
CA GLY A 532 21.48 12.09 -9.44
C GLY A 532 22.60 13.02 -9.89
N HIS A 533 23.27 12.71 -11.01
CA HIS A 533 24.30 13.58 -11.60
C HIS A 533 23.72 14.95 -12.02
N PHE A 534 22.58 14.95 -12.72
CA PHE A 534 21.96 16.18 -13.22
C PHE A 534 21.38 17.06 -12.11
N ILE A 535 20.92 16.46 -11.01
CA ILE A 535 20.51 17.22 -9.82
C ILE A 535 21.74 17.82 -9.11
N GLY A 536 22.82 17.05 -9.01
CA GLY A 536 24.08 17.49 -8.44
C GLY A 536 24.72 18.67 -9.18
N SER A 537 24.62 18.73 -10.51
CA SER A 537 25.26 19.77 -11.33
C SER A 537 24.68 21.19 -11.12
N VAL A 538 23.46 21.29 -10.60
CA VAL A 538 22.71 22.55 -10.42
C VAL A 538 23.00 23.25 -9.09
N ASP A 539 23.30 22.47 -8.04
CA ASP A 539 23.63 22.94 -6.69
C ASP A 539 24.97 22.35 -6.21
N PRO A 540 26.06 23.13 -6.18
CA PRO A 540 27.38 22.67 -5.74
C PRO A 540 27.43 22.19 -4.27
N ARG A 541 26.42 22.53 -3.44
CA ARG A 541 26.32 21.99 -2.08
C ARG A 541 25.85 20.53 -2.06
N ALA A 542 25.28 20.04 -3.16
CA ALA A 542 24.98 18.62 -3.35
C ALA A 542 26.24 17.79 -3.73
N ILE A 543 27.31 18.44 -4.20
CA ILE A 543 28.54 17.79 -4.72
C ILE A 543 29.62 17.56 -3.64
N THR A 544 29.39 17.87 -2.36
CA THR A 544 30.41 17.61 -1.33
C THR A 544 30.51 16.14 -0.88
N ARG A 545 30.08 15.19 -1.73
CA ARG A 545 30.38 13.76 -1.58
C ARG A 545 30.76 13.16 -2.93
N GLY A 546 31.98 13.46 -3.39
CA GLY A 546 32.59 12.78 -4.52
C GLY A 546 33.25 11.47 -4.08
N SER A 547 32.65 10.34 -4.43
CA SER A 547 33.37 9.15 -4.93
C SER A 547 32.37 8.21 -5.63
N ASN A 548 32.82 7.60 -6.72
CA ASN A 548 32.08 6.77 -7.68
C ASN A 548 31.56 5.42 -7.12
N LEU A 549 30.94 5.40 -5.95
CA LEU A 549 30.32 4.21 -5.39
C LEU A 549 28.98 4.60 -4.77
N ARG A 550 27.88 4.18 -5.39
CA ARG A 550 26.57 4.22 -4.74
C ARG A 550 26.69 3.46 -3.41
N PRO A 551 26.46 4.10 -2.25
CA PRO A 551 26.66 3.43 -0.98
C PRO A 551 25.71 2.24 -0.86
N ARG A 552 26.30 1.04 -0.80
CA ARG A 552 25.58 -0.22 -0.60
C ARG A 552 24.91 -0.29 0.77
N ILE A 553 23.61 -0.51 0.79
CA ILE A 553 22.79 -0.75 1.97
C ILE A 553 22.34 -2.22 1.97
N LEU A 554 22.51 -2.88 3.11
CA LEU A 554 21.87 -4.16 3.38
C LEU A 554 20.58 -3.91 4.17
N LEU A 555 19.42 -4.11 3.54
CA LEU A 555 18.10 -3.99 4.15
C LEU A 555 17.63 -5.36 4.63
N VAL A 556 17.38 -5.49 5.93
CA VAL A 556 17.02 -6.76 6.57
C VAL A 556 15.67 -6.61 7.26
N ASP A 557 14.67 -7.35 6.79
CA ASP A 557 13.34 -7.37 7.39
C ASP A 557 12.71 -8.73 7.03
N ASP A 558 12.04 -9.40 7.96
CA ASP A 558 11.44 -10.71 7.70
C ASP A 558 10.17 -10.63 6.84
N ARG A 559 9.58 -9.43 6.75
CA ARG A 559 8.33 -9.19 6.03
C ARG A 559 8.61 -8.59 4.66
N VAL A 560 8.20 -9.33 3.63
CA VAL A 560 8.27 -8.92 2.21
C VAL A 560 7.72 -7.50 2.00
N PHE A 561 6.56 -7.19 2.61
CA PHE A 561 5.93 -5.88 2.53
C PHE A 561 6.85 -4.71 2.91
N PHE A 562 7.66 -4.82 3.97
CA PHE A 562 8.53 -3.73 4.41
C PHE A 562 9.78 -3.62 3.54
N ARG A 563 10.29 -4.74 3.03
CA ARG A 563 11.36 -4.74 2.03
C ARG A 563 10.91 -4.04 0.74
N ASP A 564 9.73 -4.39 0.25
CA ASP A 564 9.13 -3.77 -0.95
C ASP A 564 8.75 -2.30 -0.73
N LEU A 565 8.51 -1.89 0.52
CA LEU A 565 8.20 -0.51 0.87
C LEU A 565 9.46 0.37 0.95
N LEU A 566 10.54 -0.15 1.54
CA LEU A 566 11.72 0.64 1.90
C LEU A 566 12.84 0.55 0.85
N ALA A 567 12.98 -0.59 0.15
CA ALA A 567 13.99 -0.73 -0.88
C ALA A 567 13.82 0.31 -2.00
N PRO A 568 12.62 0.57 -2.56
CA PRO A 568 12.44 1.60 -3.58
C PRO A 568 12.74 3.02 -3.07
N VAL A 569 12.49 3.29 -1.79
CA VAL A 569 12.77 4.59 -1.17
C VAL A 569 14.29 4.82 -1.06
N LEU A 570 15.03 3.80 -0.65
CA LEU A 570 16.49 3.86 -0.53
C LEU A 570 17.16 3.88 -1.92
N LEU A 571 16.64 3.11 -2.89
CA LEU A 571 17.09 3.16 -4.28
C LEU A 571 16.87 4.55 -4.91
N ALA A 572 15.70 5.15 -4.67
CA ALA A 572 15.39 6.50 -5.14
C ALA A 572 16.25 7.59 -4.46
N ALA A 573 16.74 7.31 -3.25
CA ALA A 573 17.68 8.18 -2.52
C ALA A 573 19.15 8.02 -2.96
N GLY A 574 19.43 7.19 -3.98
CA GLY A 574 20.77 7.04 -4.58
C GLY A 574 21.64 5.94 -3.97
N TYR A 575 21.06 5.07 -3.14
CA TYR A 575 21.75 3.92 -2.54
C TYR A 575 21.64 2.67 -3.42
N ASP A 576 22.62 1.77 -3.33
CA ASP A 576 22.52 0.42 -3.90
C ASP A 576 21.99 -0.52 -2.81
N VAL A 577 20.86 -1.20 -3.02
CA VAL A 577 20.14 -1.89 -1.95
C VAL A 577 20.12 -3.40 -2.20
N THR A 578 20.73 -4.15 -1.28
CA THR A 578 20.59 -5.61 -1.21
C THR A 578 19.63 -5.93 -0.07
N SER A 579 18.63 -6.77 -0.33
CA SER A 579 17.61 -7.15 0.66
C SER A 579 17.86 -8.56 1.21
N ALA A 580 17.60 -8.77 2.50
CA ALA A 580 17.63 -10.08 3.16
C ALA A 580 16.33 -10.29 3.94
N ALA A 581 15.78 -11.51 3.87
CA ALA A 581 14.54 -11.90 4.52
C ALA A 581 14.71 -12.42 5.95
N SER A 582 15.92 -12.42 6.49
CA SER A 582 16.20 -12.78 7.88
C SER A 582 17.57 -12.26 8.32
N GLY A 583 17.78 -12.14 9.64
CA GLY A 583 19.10 -11.85 10.19
C GLY A 583 20.15 -12.90 9.81
N ARG A 584 19.74 -14.17 9.67
CA ARG A 584 20.65 -15.25 9.26
C ARG A 584 21.09 -15.13 7.81
N GLU A 585 20.15 -14.88 6.91
CA GLU A 585 20.47 -14.60 5.49
C GLU A 585 21.34 -13.36 5.33
N ALA A 586 21.10 -12.31 6.12
CA ALA A 586 21.94 -11.11 6.13
C ALA A 586 23.38 -11.43 6.57
N LEU A 587 23.56 -12.29 7.58
CA LEU A 587 24.86 -12.74 8.03
C LEU A 587 25.55 -13.61 6.98
N ASP A 588 24.81 -14.52 6.36
CA ASP A 588 25.30 -15.38 5.28
C ASP A 588 25.76 -14.55 4.08
N LEU A 589 25.01 -13.51 3.67
CA LEU A 589 25.41 -12.62 2.57
C LEU A 589 26.73 -11.90 2.86
N VAL A 590 26.90 -11.41 4.10
CA VAL A 590 28.13 -10.76 4.54
C VAL A 590 29.29 -11.78 4.62
N GLU A 591 29.01 -13.02 5.02
CA GLU A 591 29.96 -14.14 5.01
C GLU A 591 30.46 -14.48 3.61
N HIS A 592 29.57 -14.43 2.62
CA HIS A 592 29.86 -14.71 1.22
C HIS A 592 30.39 -13.48 0.46
N GLY A 593 30.83 -12.44 1.16
CA GLY A 593 31.60 -11.33 0.60
C GLY A 593 30.82 -10.06 0.31
N LEU A 594 29.53 -9.97 0.66
CA LEU A 594 28.77 -8.72 0.55
C LEU A 594 29.35 -7.66 1.47
N ARG A 595 29.81 -6.54 0.90
CA ARG A 595 30.31 -5.38 1.67
C ARG A 595 29.29 -4.26 1.70
N ALA A 596 28.47 -4.20 2.75
CA ALA A 596 27.57 -3.09 2.99
C ALA A 596 28.30 -1.90 3.62
N HIS A 597 27.89 -0.67 3.30
CA HIS A 597 28.32 0.55 3.97
C HIS A 597 27.39 0.92 5.13
N VAL A 598 26.11 0.54 5.06
CA VAL A 598 25.12 0.67 6.14
C VAL A 598 24.24 -0.58 6.16
N VAL A 599 23.86 -1.03 7.35
CA VAL A 599 22.83 -2.07 7.53
C VAL A 599 21.59 -1.42 8.11
N VAL A 600 20.44 -1.62 7.45
CA VAL A 600 19.12 -1.22 7.96
C VAL A 600 18.40 -2.49 8.33
N THR A 601 18.10 -2.70 9.61
CA THR A 601 17.48 -3.95 10.09
C THR A 601 16.23 -3.69 10.88
N ASP A 602 15.20 -4.49 10.66
CA ASP A 602 14.12 -4.65 11.63
C ASP A 602 14.69 -5.21 12.94
N ILE A 603 14.19 -4.70 14.07
CA ILE A 603 14.51 -5.26 15.38
C ILE A 603 13.74 -6.57 15.60
N ASP A 604 12.47 -6.61 15.20
CA ASP A 604 11.54 -7.69 15.58
C ASP A 604 11.49 -8.78 14.50
N MET A 605 12.60 -9.51 14.30
CA MET A 605 12.69 -10.61 13.34
C MET A 605 12.72 -11.99 14.03
N PRO A 606 12.11 -13.04 13.43
CA PRO A 606 12.18 -14.40 13.93
C PRO A 606 13.60 -14.98 13.80
N GLU A 607 13.92 -15.94 14.67
CA GLU A 607 15.20 -16.68 14.77
C GLU A 607 16.39 -15.82 15.19
N MET A 608 16.70 -14.77 14.44
CA MET A 608 17.76 -13.81 14.72
C MET A 608 17.18 -12.40 14.62
N ASP A 609 16.93 -11.79 15.78
CA ASP A 609 16.44 -10.43 15.90
C ASP A 609 17.51 -9.40 15.48
N GLY A 610 17.10 -8.14 15.24
CA GLY A 610 18.02 -7.10 14.78
C GLY A 610 19.16 -6.80 15.76
N TYR A 611 18.96 -7.06 17.06
CA TYR A 611 20.00 -6.91 18.09
C TYR A 611 21.04 -8.03 18.05
N ALA A 612 20.60 -9.26 17.81
CA ALA A 612 21.44 -10.43 17.62
C ALA A 612 22.26 -10.29 16.33
N LEU A 613 21.62 -9.86 15.23
CA LEU A 613 22.31 -9.53 13.99
C LEU A 613 23.38 -8.45 14.20
N ALA A 614 23.04 -7.36 14.89
CA ALA A 614 23.98 -6.27 15.15
C ALA A 614 25.22 -6.73 15.94
N ARG A 615 25.04 -7.56 16.96
CA ARG A 615 26.16 -8.15 17.71
C ARG A 615 27.00 -9.10 16.85
N ALA A 616 26.34 -9.99 16.10
CA ALA A 616 27.03 -10.94 15.23
C ALA A 616 27.85 -10.25 14.14
N LEU A 617 27.34 -9.17 13.54
CA LEU A 617 28.09 -8.38 12.55
C LEU A 617 29.31 -7.68 13.16
N ARG A 618 29.21 -7.20 14.40
CA ARG A 618 30.30 -6.50 15.10
C ARG A 618 31.46 -7.40 15.52
N GLU A 619 31.18 -8.66 15.82
CA GLU A 619 32.22 -9.64 16.16
C GLU A 619 33.08 -10.03 14.94
N ARG A 620 32.70 -9.61 13.72
CA ARG A 620 33.44 -9.95 12.49
C ARG A 620 34.62 -9.01 12.22
N PRO A 621 35.76 -9.55 11.75
CA PRO A 621 36.89 -8.73 11.31
C PRO A 621 36.48 -7.80 10.16
N GLY A 622 36.67 -6.50 10.33
CA GLY A 622 36.35 -5.47 9.31
C GLY A 622 34.96 -4.82 9.43
N ASN A 623 34.11 -5.28 10.35
CA ASN A 623 32.74 -4.74 10.54
C ASN A 623 32.54 -4.03 11.90
N ALA A 624 33.61 -3.81 12.68
CA ALA A 624 33.53 -3.20 14.01
C ALA A 624 32.87 -1.80 14.00
N ASP A 625 33.06 -1.05 12.90
CA ASP A 625 32.55 0.30 12.70
C ASP A 625 31.38 0.38 11.71
N LEU A 626 30.87 -0.76 11.23
CA LEU A 626 29.75 -0.81 10.28
C LEU A 626 28.51 -0.14 10.90
N PRO A 627 27.99 0.98 10.34
CA PRO A 627 26.82 1.65 10.88
C PRO A 627 25.56 0.80 10.68
N ILE A 628 24.80 0.64 11.75
CA ILE A 628 23.54 -0.11 11.78
C ILE A 628 22.40 0.84 12.18
N VAL A 629 21.34 0.86 11.39
CA VAL A 629 20.07 1.55 11.64
C VAL A 629 19.02 0.50 12.01
N ALA A 630 18.35 0.69 13.14
CA ALA A 630 17.29 -0.21 13.56
C ALA A 630 15.90 0.39 13.26
N LEU A 631 15.06 -0.41 12.61
CA LEU A 631 13.67 -0.08 12.29
C LEU A 631 12.75 -0.60 13.40
N VAL A 632 11.94 0.27 13.98
CA VAL A 632 11.04 -0.07 15.10
C VAL A 632 9.63 0.42 14.86
N ALA A 633 8.64 -0.27 15.42
CA ALA A 633 7.25 0.17 15.34
C ALA A 633 7.04 1.57 15.97
N LYS A 634 7.72 1.84 17.10
CA LYS A 634 7.72 3.16 17.74
C LYS A 634 9.04 3.40 18.48
N PRO A 635 9.80 4.46 18.15
CA PRO A 635 10.98 4.84 18.92
C PRO A 635 10.59 5.22 20.36
N SER A 636 11.28 4.64 21.33
CA SER A 636 11.17 5.01 22.75
C SER A 636 12.57 5.12 23.37
N ALA A 637 12.72 5.84 24.48
CA ALA A 637 14.00 5.96 25.17
C ALA A 637 14.58 4.58 25.55
N SER A 638 13.75 3.65 26.02
CA SER A 638 14.18 2.29 26.36
C SER A 638 14.68 1.48 25.17
N VAL A 639 14.06 1.64 24.00
CA VAL A 639 14.44 0.95 22.76
C VAL A 639 15.74 1.54 22.19
N ILE A 640 15.91 2.87 22.28
CA ILE A 640 17.14 3.55 21.88
C ILE A 640 18.33 3.10 22.74
N ASP A 641 18.15 3.03 24.06
CA ASP A 641 19.20 2.57 25.00
C ASP A 641 19.56 1.08 24.81
N ALA A 642 18.57 0.24 24.50
CA ALA A 642 18.80 -1.16 24.17
C ALA A 642 19.58 -1.29 22.84
N ALA A 643 19.19 -0.54 21.83
CA ALA A 643 19.84 -0.54 20.52
C ALA A 643 21.30 -0.04 20.59
N ALA A 644 21.55 1.03 21.34
CA ALA A 644 22.90 1.55 21.55
C ALA A 644 23.85 0.53 22.20
N ARG A 645 23.36 -0.28 23.16
CA ARG A 645 24.16 -1.34 23.80
C ARG A 645 24.51 -2.50 22.87
N CYS A 646 23.72 -2.72 21.83
CA CYS A 646 24.02 -3.66 20.75
C CYS A 646 24.82 -3.01 19.61
N GLY A 647 25.16 -1.74 19.76
CA GLY A 647 25.92 -0.95 18.80
C GLY A 647 25.13 -0.61 17.52
N VAL A 648 23.82 -0.45 17.65
CA VAL A 648 23.02 0.27 16.66
C VAL A 648 23.29 1.77 16.81
N ARG A 649 23.46 2.48 15.69
CA ARG A 649 23.87 3.89 15.66
C ARG A 649 22.71 4.87 15.39
N ALA A 650 21.59 4.38 14.89
CA ALA A 650 20.34 5.14 14.78
C ALA A 650 19.12 4.24 14.93
N VAL A 651 18.03 4.77 15.49
CA VAL A 651 16.74 4.08 15.60
C VAL A 651 15.68 4.92 14.88
N VAL A 652 14.95 4.30 13.96
CA VAL A 652 13.97 4.96 13.08
C VAL A 652 12.65 4.20 13.12
N GLY A 653 11.53 4.92 12.99
CA GLY A 653 10.22 4.29 12.86
C GLY A 653 10.08 3.52 11.54
N LYS A 654 9.46 2.33 11.53
CA LYS A 654 9.25 1.49 10.32
C LYS A 654 8.54 2.20 9.16
N PHE A 655 7.78 3.27 9.45
CA PHE A 655 7.06 4.07 8.46
C PHE A 655 7.62 5.48 8.27
N ASP A 656 8.69 5.83 8.99
CA ASP A 656 9.34 7.14 8.91
C ASP A 656 10.37 7.16 7.78
N ARG A 657 9.89 7.26 6.55
CA ARG A 657 10.71 7.19 5.33
C ARG A 657 11.76 8.30 5.27
N ARG A 658 11.37 9.53 5.63
CA ARG A 658 12.28 10.68 5.68
C ARG A 658 13.30 10.51 6.81
N GLY A 659 12.85 10.10 8.00
CA GLY A 659 13.75 9.79 9.10
C GLY A 659 14.76 8.69 8.78
N LEU A 660 14.38 7.71 7.94
CA LEU A 660 15.29 6.65 7.49
C LEU A 660 16.36 7.19 6.56
N THR A 661 15.98 7.92 5.50
CA THR A 661 16.96 8.51 4.57
C THR A 661 17.89 9.48 5.29
N ASP A 662 17.35 10.35 6.16
CA ASP A 662 18.14 11.31 6.94
C ASP A 662 19.10 10.61 7.93
N ALA A 663 18.69 9.47 8.51
CA ALA A 663 19.54 8.71 9.41
C ALA A 663 20.68 8.01 8.66
N VAL A 664 20.40 7.41 7.51
CA VAL A 664 21.39 6.77 6.65
C VAL A 664 22.39 7.81 6.13
N ASP A 665 21.93 8.96 5.65
CA ASP A 665 22.78 10.04 5.16
C ASP A 665 23.75 10.56 6.22
N ARG A 666 23.23 10.82 7.42
CA ARG A 666 24.06 11.27 8.56
C ARG A 666 25.10 10.24 8.95
N LEU A 667 24.80 8.95 8.83
CA LEU A 667 25.75 7.89 9.16
C LEU A 667 26.85 7.76 8.10
N LEU A 668 26.51 7.89 6.82
CA LEU A 668 27.46 7.86 5.72
C LEU A 668 28.39 9.08 5.70
N GLU A 669 27.88 10.27 6.06
CA GLU A 669 28.67 11.48 6.28
C GLU A 669 29.79 11.23 7.31
N ASN A 670 29.46 10.58 8.43
CA ASN A 670 30.42 10.30 9.50
C ASN A 670 31.45 9.21 9.14
N VAL A 671 31.11 8.30 8.21
CA VAL A 671 32.04 7.27 7.69
C VAL A 671 33.04 7.88 6.69
N SER A 672 32.57 8.78 5.82
CA SER A 672 33.45 9.51 4.89
C SER A 672 34.49 10.39 5.60
N ALA A 673 34.13 10.96 6.75
CA ALA A 673 35.07 11.74 7.57
C ALA A 673 36.16 10.88 8.27
N SER A 674 35.89 9.58 8.49
CA SER A 674 36.88 8.65 9.05
C SER A 674 37.84 8.06 8.02
N ASP A 675 37.41 7.81 6.79
CA ASP A 675 38.28 7.33 5.70
C ASP A 675 39.27 8.42 5.25
N ASP A 676 38.86 9.69 5.27
CA ASP A 676 39.72 10.84 4.97
C ASP A 676 40.86 11.00 6.00
N SER A 677 40.72 10.40 7.19
CA SER A 677 41.80 10.32 8.20
C SER A 677 42.81 9.21 7.94
N ILE A 678 42.40 8.14 7.25
CA ILE A 678 43.28 7.02 6.87
C ILE A 678 44.09 7.42 5.64
N GLU A 679 43.48 8.05 4.64
CA GLU A 679 44.22 8.59 3.48
C GLU A 679 45.24 9.65 3.91
N ARG A 680 44.91 10.55 4.84
CA ARG A 680 45.90 11.52 5.36
C ARG A 680 47.02 10.85 6.16
N ARG A 681 46.75 9.74 6.86
CA ARG A 681 47.76 9.01 7.64
C ARG A 681 48.67 8.17 6.75
N VAL A 682 48.11 7.57 5.69
CA VAL A 682 48.84 6.82 4.66
C VAL A 682 49.67 7.78 3.79
N MET A 683 49.14 8.93 3.42
CA MET A 683 49.90 9.96 2.70
C MET A 683 51.00 10.61 3.54
N ALA A 684 50.82 10.71 4.87
CA ALA A 684 51.86 11.17 5.78
C ALA A 684 52.97 10.12 6.02
N GLU A 685 52.64 8.82 6.02
CA GLU A 685 53.63 7.73 6.07
C GLU A 685 54.37 7.51 4.75
N ILE A 686 53.77 7.85 3.61
CA ILE A 686 54.42 7.82 2.29
C ILE A 686 55.31 9.05 2.07
N ALA A 687 55.03 10.16 2.78
CA ALA A 687 55.81 11.40 2.71
C ALA A 687 56.96 11.48 3.73
N ALA A 688 57.08 10.51 4.65
CA ALA A 688 58.18 10.35 5.60
C ALA A 688 59.12 9.23 5.14
#